data_AF-A0A9D6FVP7-F1
#
_entry.id   AF-A0A9D6FVP7-F1
#
_cell.length_a   1.000
_cell.length_b   1.000
_cell.length_c   1.000
_cell.angle_alpha   90.00
_cell.angle_beta   90.00
_cell.angle_gamma   90.00
#
_symmetry.space_group_name_H-M   'P 1'
#
loop_
_entity.id
_entity.type
_entity.pdbx_description
1 polymer ?
#
loop_
_entity_poly.entity_id
_entity_poly.type
_entity_poly.pdbx_seq_one_letter_code
_entity_poly.pdbx_strand_id
1 'polypeptide(L)'
;MPGPELAHVAPDSTERRYTNTLVPRPTYRIALRLGEIDDLFSEPPDTELGRMARLQVLGLFYFPLRHAMAAERAKTCWEWVRSKIVPQQEGETGDFLRNALRARVVGEANAPFESLGSFRSGLPEAAENPDCPGEKNFARIRLPGGFTYLNSSSIKVNEDLNYPLEFGADLFDAESRFYADNPVLGKLPLVAKVLRRSGQGEGWVPAEGVHVYFRLVKPYPLSPAYDRTTATQGIDASIAKEEATHIVQEDADPQTGNCHADRGGKRGAPLASSGDHPRVGLFKIVPTPGFNEPHPSRPLVRKTWFPCAESVADPRKHPDAVTAETNGEGEAGVIFMPSQMGGDRFRIRAFIGPPTTESDGADAAAVRAETGTLVVWRNVRISRFLRKEPAQSVLPDLIKEAEEFGYGADEDYLLRLALMNASYEWQGLPEISRDEIVRRFACAFCELEFDGGKLVPEVVEKEEYASAYRQAIDDATEGAVALGTEWEPDQLLLPPSEAVQGESIVHLPMHSPAAYNARVGAETTAALRLDPDTGELPQDEKEALDVLIDNYMFAGLLRGLSKNGSLPGLTLLQGAGCCTWDVLQLRGTVALGQSKAFRGCGLWFGKQTYANPGPAGYFWDLTGCAVHEIGHCLFREHAPGSDPPRKGAAGARTEEHDPLSKKGGGNVCVMAYKHSPGFFCSRCTLALRGWDVKKASPTSEVPPELPPEVS
;
A
#
# COMPACT_ATOMS: atom_id res chain seq x y z
N MET A 1 -48.11 -1.42 -30.95
CA MET A 1 -48.43 0.02 -31.09
C MET A 1 -47.36 0.80 -30.32
N PRO A 2 -46.84 1.92 -30.86
CA PRO A 2 -45.96 2.79 -30.10
C PRO A 2 -46.73 3.31 -28.87
N GLY A 3 -46.12 3.30 -27.69
CA GLY A 3 -46.74 3.83 -26.48
C GLY A 3 -47.08 5.32 -26.61
N PRO A 4 -48.07 5.85 -25.86
CA PRO A 4 -48.61 7.21 -25.98
C PRO A 4 -47.62 8.37 -25.65
N GLU A 5 -46.33 8.10 -25.43
CA GLU A 5 -45.35 9.08 -24.92
C GLU A 5 -44.39 9.63 -26.00
N LEU A 6 -44.49 9.18 -27.25
CA LEU A 6 -43.47 9.43 -28.28
C LEU A 6 -43.50 10.83 -28.91
N ALA A 7 -44.51 11.63 -28.63
CA ALA A 7 -44.61 12.97 -29.22
C ALA A 7 -45.42 13.91 -28.34
N HIS A 8 -45.11 15.19 -28.45
CA HIS A 8 -45.93 16.26 -27.89
C HIS A 8 -46.55 17.07 -29.03
N VAL A 9 -47.67 17.71 -28.73
CA VAL A 9 -48.35 18.61 -29.63
C VAL A 9 -47.91 20.03 -29.32
N ALA A 10 -47.26 20.69 -30.28
CA ALA A 10 -46.90 22.10 -30.18
C ALA A 10 -47.64 22.91 -31.27
N PRO A 11 -48.10 24.14 -30.96
CA PRO A 11 -48.68 25.02 -31.97
C PRO A 11 -47.59 25.50 -32.95
N ASP A 12 -47.85 25.38 -34.25
CA ASP A 12 -46.97 25.93 -35.28
C ASP A 12 -46.94 27.47 -35.20
N SER A 13 -45.76 28.04 -34.96
CA SER A 13 -45.56 29.48 -34.80
C SER A 13 -45.29 30.21 -36.11
N THR A 14 -45.11 29.48 -37.22
CA THR A 14 -44.62 30.04 -38.49
C THR A 14 -45.72 30.36 -39.50
N GLU A 15 -46.91 29.76 -39.35
CA GLU A 15 -48.07 30.09 -40.16
C GLU A 15 -49.32 30.22 -39.29
N ARG A 16 -50.18 31.22 -39.54
CA ARG A 16 -51.46 31.46 -38.83
C ARG A 16 -52.52 30.36 -39.06
N ARG A 17 -52.11 29.10 -39.13
CA ARG A 17 -52.97 27.91 -39.20
C ARG A 17 -52.77 27.13 -37.91
N TYR A 18 -53.84 26.97 -37.14
CA TYR A 18 -53.89 26.19 -35.92
C TYR A 18 -53.76 24.68 -36.23
N THR A 19 -52.61 24.23 -36.74
CA THR A 19 -52.29 22.81 -36.83
C THR A 19 -51.43 22.41 -35.66
N ASN A 20 -51.90 21.41 -34.93
CA ASN A 20 -51.15 20.71 -33.91
C ASN A 20 -50.06 19.88 -34.59
N THR A 21 -48.81 20.34 -34.54
CA THR A 21 -47.69 19.57 -35.09
C THR A 21 -47.28 18.53 -34.06
N LEU A 22 -47.34 17.26 -34.45
CA LEU A 22 -46.79 16.15 -33.69
C LEU A 22 -45.27 16.26 -33.77
N VAL A 23 -44.63 16.73 -32.71
CA VAL A 23 -43.17 16.79 -32.64
C VAL A 23 -42.69 15.51 -31.95
N PRO A 24 -42.09 14.56 -32.69
CA PRO A 24 -41.52 13.36 -32.09
C PRO A 24 -40.44 13.77 -31.09
N ARG A 25 -40.52 13.21 -29.88
CA ARG A 25 -39.48 13.46 -28.87
C ARG A 25 -38.21 12.72 -29.30
N PRO A 26 -37.03 13.38 -29.25
CA PRO A 26 -35.78 12.69 -29.52
C PRO A 26 -35.63 11.52 -28.55
N THR A 27 -35.18 10.36 -29.05
CA THR A 27 -34.75 9.26 -28.18
C THR A 27 -33.29 9.45 -27.83
N TYR A 28 -32.92 9.22 -26.59
CA TYR A 28 -31.54 9.27 -26.13
C TYR A 28 -31.02 7.88 -25.74
N ARG A 29 -29.70 7.73 -25.76
CA ARG A 29 -28.98 6.66 -25.07
C ARG A 29 -27.73 7.23 -24.43
N ILE A 30 -27.34 6.65 -23.29
CA ILE A 30 -26.17 7.07 -22.53
C ILE A 30 -25.28 5.86 -22.25
N ALA A 31 -23.97 6.06 -22.28
CA ALA A 31 -22.97 5.09 -21.86
C ALA A 31 -21.96 5.77 -20.95
N LEU A 32 -21.49 5.06 -19.92
CA LEU A 32 -20.52 5.56 -18.94
C LEU A 32 -19.19 4.82 -19.10
N ARG A 33 -18.08 5.55 -19.10
CA ARG A 33 -16.72 4.99 -19.21
C ARG A 33 -15.72 5.78 -18.36
N LEU A 34 -14.55 5.19 -18.13
CA LEU A 34 -13.39 5.94 -17.66
C LEU A 34 -12.92 6.90 -18.75
N GLY A 35 -12.52 8.09 -18.33
CA GLY A 35 -11.79 9.05 -19.15
C GLY A 35 -10.30 8.72 -19.20
N GLU A 36 -9.53 9.60 -19.85
CA GLU A 36 -8.09 9.45 -19.98
C GLU A 36 -7.40 10.06 -18.75
N ILE A 37 -6.92 9.22 -17.83
CA ILE A 37 -6.21 9.70 -16.63
C ILE A 37 -4.93 10.43 -17.02
N ASP A 38 -4.26 10.02 -18.11
CA ASP A 38 -3.03 10.66 -18.60
C ASP A 38 -3.20 12.15 -18.91
N ASP A 39 -4.42 12.55 -19.32
CA ASP A 39 -4.72 13.94 -19.65
C ASP A 39 -4.66 14.83 -18.39
N LEU A 40 -4.82 14.27 -17.17
CA LEU A 40 -4.77 15.03 -15.92
C LEU A 40 -3.35 15.44 -15.51
N PHE A 41 -2.31 14.85 -16.08
CA PHE A 41 -0.93 15.18 -15.76
C PHE A 41 -0.45 16.40 -16.54
N SER A 42 0.10 17.39 -15.83
CA SER A 42 0.65 18.61 -16.41
C SER A 42 1.83 18.33 -17.33
N GLU A 43 2.67 17.37 -16.97
CA GLU A 43 3.87 17.06 -17.72
C GLU A 43 3.69 15.84 -18.65
N PRO A 44 4.28 15.85 -19.86
CA PRO A 44 4.35 14.68 -20.74
C PRO A 44 5.03 13.47 -20.07
N PRO A 45 4.68 12.22 -20.41
CA PRO A 45 5.23 11.02 -19.75
C PRO A 45 6.73 10.78 -19.98
N ASP A 46 7.31 11.40 -21.00
CA ASP A 46 8.72 11.31 -21.37
C ASP A 46 9.61 12.24 -20.54
N THR A 47 9.06 13.31 -19.96
CA THR A 47 9.79 14.15 -19.00
C THR A 47 9.99 13.42 -17.68
N GLU A 48 11.00 13.84 -16.91
CA GLU A 48 11.32 13.24 -15.61
C GLU A 48 10.14 13.35 -14.63
N LEU A 49 9.64 14.57 -14.40
CA LEU A 49 8.50 14.81 -13.51
C LEU A 49 7.23 14.10 -13.99
N GLY A 50 6.96 14.12 -15.30
CA GLY A 50 5.79 13.45 -15.86
C GLY A 50 5.86 11.93 -15.68
N ARG A 51 7.04 11.33 -15.82
CA ARG A 51 7.26 9.91 -15.55
C ARG A 51 7.06 9.58 -14.07
N MET A 52 7.68 10.36 -13.18
CA MET A 52 7.59 10.20 -11.73
C MET A 52 6.14 10.23 -11.23
N ALA A 53 5.37 11.23 -11.66
CA ALA A 53 3.99 11.39 -11.26
C ALA A 53 3.13 10.17 -11.65
N ARG A 54 3.37 9.60 -12.84
CA ARG A 54 2.65 8.42 -13.32
C ARG A 54 3.05 7.15 -12.57
N LEU A 55 4.36 6.95 -12.36
CA LEU A 55 4.85 5.84 -11.55
C LEU A 55 4.29 5.90 -10.14
N GLN A 56 4.17 7.09 -9.55
CA GLN A 56 3.59 7.24 -8.22
C GLN A 56 2.10 6.91 -8.19
N VAL A 57 1.30 7.35 -9.19
CA VAL A 57 -0.12 6.95 -9.32
C VAL A 57 -0.27 5.43 -9.48
N LEU A 58 0.67 4.78 -10.17
CA LEU A 58 0.68 3.33 -10.36
C LEU A 58 1.17 2.54 -9.14
N GLY A 59 1.63 3.19 -8.07
CA GLY A 59 2.23 2.49 -6.92
C GLY A 59 3.59 1.85 -7.25
N LEU A 60 4.36 2.50 -8.13
CA LEU A 60 5.70 2.11 -8.53
C LEU A 60 6.77 3.11 -8.08
N PHE A 61 6.40 4.25 -7.49
CA PHE A 61 7.36 5.22 -7.00
C PHE A 61 6.85 5.82 -5.69
N TYR A 62 7.68 5.77 -4.65
CA TYR A 62 7.27 6.09 -3.27
C TYR A 62 8.13 7.18 -2.63
N PHE A 63 8.63 8.11 -3.44
CA PHE A 63 9.15 9.40 -2.95
C PHE A 63 8.17 10.53 -3.30
N PRO A 64 8.02 11.54 -2.43
CA PRO A 64 7.26 12.74 -2.75
C PRO A 64 7.86 13.43 -3.99
N LEU A 65 7.03 13.99 -4.87
CA LEU A 65 7.52 14.47 -6.17
C LEU A 65 8.43 15.69 -6.05
N ARG A 66 8.27 16.50 -5.00
CA ARG A 66 9.11 17.70 -4.78
C ARG A 66 10.28 17.45 -3.84
N HIS A 67 10.47 16.20 -3.45
CA HIS A 67 11.57 15.80 -2.60
C HIS A 67 12.91 15.97 -3.32
N ALA A 68 13.94 16.48 -2.64
CA ALA A 68 15.24 16.82 -3.25
C ALA A 68 15.91 15.65 -4.00
N MET A 69 15.78 14.44 -3.45
CA MET A 69 16.31 13.20 -4.05
C MET A 69 15.38 12.55 -5.09
N ALA A 70 14.17 13.07 -5.32
CA ALA A 70 13.14 12.34 -6.08
C ALA A 70 13.56 12.01 -7.52
N ALA A 71 14.20 12.96 -8.21
CA ALA A 71 14.71 12.78 -9.57
C ALA A 71 15.72 11.61 -9.67
N GLU A 72 16.73 11.61 -8.81
CA GLU A 72 17.74 10.55 -8.76
C GLU A 72 17.10 9.18 -8.48
N ARG A 73 16.23 9.12 -7.45
CA ARG A 73 15.54 7.89 -7.06
C ARG A 73 14.62 7.38 -8.16
N ALA A 74 13.96 8.27 -8.90
CA ALA A 74 13.10 7.93 -10.01
C ALA A 74 13.84 7.31 -11.19
N LYS A 75 15.08 7.72 -11.45
CA LYS A 75 15.93 7.10 -12.48
C LYS A 75 16.18 5.62 -12.17
N THR A 76 16.64 5.33 -10.96
CA THR A 76 16.89 3.96 -10.49
C THR A 76 15.61 3.14 -10.46
N CYS A 77 14.52 3.71 -9.95
CA CYS A 77 13.19 3.08 -10.00
C CYS A 77 12.80 2.71 -11.42
N TRP A 78 12.95 3.63 -12.38
CA TRP A 78 12.55 3.41 -13.75
C TRP A 78 13.38 2.34 -14.44
N GLU A 79 14.69 2.26 -14.16
CA GLU A 79 15.54 1.18 -14.64
C GLU A 79 15.07 -0.19 -14.13
N TRP A 80 14.66 -0.27 -12.85
CA TRP A 80 14.05 -1.48 -12.28
C TRP A 80 12.74 -1.83 -12.98
N VAL A 81 11.80 -0.87 -13.04
CA VAL A 81 10.49 -1.06 -13.69
C VAL A 81 10.66 -1.55 -15.13
N ARG A 82 11.58 -0.96 -15.91
CA ARG A 82 11.86 -1.43 -17.28
C ARG A 82 12.40 -2.85 -17.35
N SER A 83 13.25 -3.24 -16.41
CA SER A 83 13.90 -4.56 -16.47
C SER A 83 13.03 -5.70 -15.92
N LYS A 84 12.13 -5.42 -14.96
CA LYS A 84 11.36 -6.44 -14.25
C LYS A 84 9.87 -6.44 -14.55
N ILE A 85 9.32 -5.28 -14.93
CA ILE A 85 7.87 -5.05 -14.94
C ILE A 85 7.35 -4.75 -16.35
N VAL A 86 8.05 -3.90 -17.10
CA VAL A 86 7.68 -3.57 -18.48
C VAL A 86 7.99 -4.79 -19.35
N PRO A 87 7.03 -5.33 -20.12
CA PRO A 87 7.32 -6.36 -21.12
C PRO A 87 8.42 -5.86 -22.07
N GLN A 88 9.37 -6.71 -22.44
CA GLN A 88 10.51 -6.35 -23.32
C GLN A 88 10.12 -5.93 -24.76
N GLN A 89 8.86 -5.58 -25.01
CA GLN A 89 8.42 -5.09 -26.31
C GLN A 89 8.98 -3.69 -26.57
N GLU A 90 9.63 -3.53 -27.72
CA GLU A 90 10.10 -2.24 -28.22
C GLU A 90 8.89 -1.30 -28.39
N GLY A 91 8.82 -0.25 -27.57
CA GLY A 91 7.77 0.76 -27.62
C GLY A 91 8.18 2.02 -26.87
N GLU A 92 7.56 3.15 -27.19
CA GLU A 92 7.83 4.41 -26.50
C GLU A 92 7.39 4.31 -25.02
N THR A 93 8.26 4.72 -24.10
CA THR A 93 8.01 4.74 -22.64
C THR A 93 6.64 5.35 -22.27
N GLY A 94 6.22 6.37 -23.02
CA GLY A 94 4.94 7.02 -22.82
C GLY A 94 3.72 6.12 -23.03
N ASP A 95 3.76 5.22 -24.01
CA ASP A 95 2.65 4.31 -24.29
C ASP A 95 2.46 3.28 -23.19
N PHE A 96 3.56 2.71 -22.69
CA PHE A 96 3.50 1.80 -21.55
C PHE A 96 2.82 2.45 -20.35
N LEU A 97 3.26 3.66 -19.95
CA LEU A 97 2.70 4.34 -18.78
C LEU A 97 1.22 4.68 -18.99
N ARG A 98 0.83 5.17 -20.19
CA ARG A 98 -0.57 5.43 -20.52
C ARG A 98 -1.43 4.18 -20.42
N ASN A 99 -0.97 3.07 -21.00
CA ASN A 99 -1.69 1.81 -20.97
C ASN A 99 -1.77 1.23 -19.55
N ALA A 100 -0.69 1.33 -18.77
CA ALA A 100 -0.67 0.92 -17.37
C ALA A 100 -1.69 1.72 -16.54
N LEU A 101 -1.75 3.05 -16.72
CA LEU A 101 -2.74 3.89 -16.03
C LEU A 101 -4.18 3.48 -16.35
N ARG A 102 -4.49 3.23 -17.63
CA ARG A 102 -5.81 2.77 -18.06
C ARG A 102 -6.16 1.42 -17.46
N ALA A 103 -5.21 0.49 -17.43
CA ALA A 103 -5.44 -0.89 -17.02
C ALA A 103 -5.46 -1.11 -15.50
N ARG A 104 -4.69 -0.32 -14.73
CA ARG A 104 -4.46 -0.62 -13.30
C ARG A 104 -5.22 0.24 -12.31
N VAL A 105 -5.43 1.52 -12.60
CA VAL A 105 -6.04 2.43 -11.61
C VAL A 105 -7.44 1.94 -11.24
N VAL A 106 -8.19 1.43 -12.23
CA VAL A 106 -9.46 0.73 -12.02
C VAL A 106 -9.46 -0.57 -12.82
N GLY A 107 -9.65 -1.72 -12.16
CA GLY A 107 -9.67 -3.00 -12.85
C GLY A 107 -10.05 -4.18 -11.95
N GLU A 108 -9.98 -5.39 -12.50
CA GLU A 108 -10.38 -6.64 -11.83
C GLU A 108 -9.56 -6.94 -10.57
N ALA A 109 -10.12 -7.76 -9.67
CA ALA A 109 -9.55 -8.05 -8.35
C ALA A 109 -8.17 -8.73 -8.40
N ASN A 110 -7.87 -9.61 -9.36
CA ASN A 110 -6.67 -10.44 -9.29
C ASN A 110 -5.77 -10.26 -10.52
N ALA A 111 -5.57 -9.01 -10.93
CA ALA A 111 -4.81 -8.70 -12.13
C ALA A 111 -3.31 -8.49 -11.82
N PRO A 112 -2.42 -9.49 -12.01
CA PRO A 112 -0.99 -9.29 -11.85
C PRO A 112 -0.46 -8.22 -12.81
N PHE A 113 0.62 -7.54 -12.42
CA PHE A 113 1.21 -6.48 -13.24
C PHE A 113 1.71 -7.03 -14.59
N GLU A 114 2.17 -8.28 -14.62
CA GLU A 114 2.73 -8.92 -15.83
C GLU A 114 1.70 -9.09 -16.96
N SER A 115 0.41 -8.99 -16.68
CA SER A 115 -0.69 -9.31 -17.60
C SER A 115 -1.38 -8.09 -18.24
N LEU A 116 -0.72 -6.92 -18.20
CA LEU A 116 -1.23 -5.62 -18.70
C LEU A 116 -1.89 -5.66 -20.09
N GLY A 117 -1.56 -6.63 -20.95
CA GLY A 117 -2.16 -6.78 -22.29
C GLY A 117 -3.52 -7.49 -22.37
N SER A 118 -4.04 -8.06 -21.28
CA SER A 118 -5.22 -8.95 -21.32
C SER A 118 -6.43 -8.50 -20.49
N PHE A 119 -6.32 -7.39 -19.76
CA PHE A 119 -7.32 -7.02 -18.78
C PHE A 119 -8.49 -6.22 -19.34
N ARG A 120 -9.68 -6.47 -18.77
CA ARG A 120 -10.82 -5.57 -18.87
C ARG A 120 -10.52 -4.30 -18.06
N SER A 121 -9.82 -3.35 -18.68
CA SER A 121 -9.75 -1.98 -18.16
C SER A 121 -11.15 -1.36 -18.25
N GLY A 122 -11.67 -0.82 -17.16
CA GLY A 122 -12.93 -0.09 -17.22
C GLY A 122 -13.76 -0.15 -15.95
N LEU A 123 -14.89 0.55 -16.01
CA LEU A 123 -15.90 0.49 -14.97
C LEU A 123 -16.59 -0.89 -15.02
N PRO A 124 -16.86 -1.52 -13.87
CA PRO A 124 -17.58 -2.78 -13.84
C PRO A 124 -19.02 -2.57 -14.33
N GLU A 125 -19.60 -3.58 -14.97
CA GLU A 125 -20.99 -3.54 -15.40
C GLU A 125 -21.92 -3.61 -14.19
N ALA A 126 -23.09 -2.96 -14.27
CA ALA A 126 -24.15 -3.19 -13.29
C ALA A 126 -24.62 -4.66 -13.33
N ALA A 127 -25.04 -5.19 -12.18
CA ALA A 127 -25.61 -6.52 -12.08
C ALA A 127 -27.04 -6.49 -12.64
N GLU A 128 -27.43 -7.53 -13.38
CA GLU A 128 -28.81 -7.71 -13.81
C GLU A 128 -29.74 -7.87 -12.60
N ASN A 129 -29.24 -8.54 -11.55
CA ASN A 129 -29.88 -8.63 -10.24
C ASN A 129 -28.97 -7.98 -9.18
N PRO A 130 -29.32 -6.78 -8.66
CA PRO A 130 -28.59 -6.09 -7.60
C PRO A 130 -28.40 -6.90 -6.30
N ASP A 131 -29.28 -7.85 -6.01
CA ASP A 131 -29.22 -8.69 -4.81
C ASP A 131 -28.28 -9.90 -4.99
N CYS A 132 -27.85 -10.18 -6.22
CA CYS A 132 -26.96 -11.29 -6.55
C CYS A 132 -25.88 -10.86 -7.56
N PRO A 133 -25.00 -9.90 -7.19
CA PRO A 133 -23.94 -9.45 -8.08
C PRO A 133 -22.86 -10.54 -8.25
N GLY A 134 -22.41 -10.75 -9.48
CA GLY A 134 -21.26 -11.62 -9.76
C GLY A 134 -19.93 -10.87 -9.67
N GLU A 135 -18.80 -11.58 -9.74
CA GLU A 135 -17.45 -10.98 -9.66
C GLU A 135 -17.20 -9.89 -10.73
N LYS A 136 -17.77 -10.05 -11.93
CA LYS A 136 -17.69 -9.07 -13.02
C LYS A 136 -18.37 -7.73 -12.70
N ASN A 137 -19.22 -7.70 -11.68
CA ASN A 137 -19.95 -6.52 -11.25
C ASN A 137 -19.18 -5.73 -10.18
N PHE A 138 -17.92 -6.07 -9.94
CA PHE A 138 -17.04 -5.37 -9.03
C PHE A 138 -15.73 -5.01 -9.75
N ALA A 139 -15.10 -3.92 -9.33
CA ALA A 139 -13.73 -3.58 -9.72
C ALA A 139 -13.02 -2.90 -8.56
N ARG A 140 -11.69 -3.02 -8.52
CA ARG A 140 -10.85 -2.34 -7.55
C ARG A 140 -10.42 -0.97 -8.08
N ILE A 141 -10.56 0.06 -7.24
CA ILE A 141 -9.81 1.31 -7.37
C ILE A 141 -8.51 1.11 -6.60
N ARG A 142 -7.37 1.08 -7.29
CA ARG A 142 -6.07 0.87 -6.65
C ARG A 142 -5.43 2.19 -6.31
N LEU A 143 -5.15 2.39 -5.03
CA LEU A 143 -4.38 3.51 -4.52
C LEU A 143 -3.06 2.98 -3.98
N PRO A 144 -1.91 3.63 -4.19
CA PRO A 144 -0.67 3.23 -3.54
C PRO A 144 -0.83 3.27 -2.02
N GLY A 145 -0.37 2.23 -1.31
CA GLY A 145 -0.39 2.16 0.17
C GLY A 145 0.97 1.86 0.80
N GLY A 146 1.97 1.53 0.00
CA GLY A 146 3.34 1.26 0.45
C GLY A 146 4.18 2.51 0.76
N PHE A 147 3.57 3.61 1.22
CA PHE A 147 4.33 4.82 1.58
C PHE A 147 5.12 4.53 2.87
N THR A 148 6.38 4.97 2.91
CA THR A 148 7.29 4.67 4.03
C THR A 148 8.06 5.93 4.41
N TYR A 149 8.69 5.89 5.58
CA TYR A 149 9.56 6.93 6.08
C TYR A 149 10.85 7.00 5.27
N LEU A 150 11.55 8.13 5.41
CA LEU A 150 12.70 8.48 4.62
C LEU A 150 13.98 8.62 5.46
N ASN A 151 13.84 8.73 6.79
CA ASN A 151 14.95 8.90 7.73
C ASN A 151 14.95 7.86 8.84
N SER A 152 16.12 7.31 9.14
CA SER A 152 16.34 6.54 10.37
C SER A 152 16.92 7.43 11.46
N SER A 153 16.81 7.02 12.73
CA SER A 153 17.39 7.75 13.86
C SER A 153 18.92 7.84 13.82
N SER A 154 19.58 6.86 13.19
CA SER A 154 21.04 6.73 13.21
C SER A 154 21.70 7.14 11.90
N ILE A 155 21.01 6.98 10.77
CA ILE A 155 21.49 7.39 9.45
C ILE A 155 20.48 8.31 8.81
N LYS A 156 20.92 9.54 8.58
CA LYS A 156 20.16 10.58 7.87
C LYS A 156 20.50 10.55 6.39
N VAL A 157 20.01 9.54 5.69
CA VAL A 157 20.18 9.45 4.23
C VAL A 157 19.28 10.46 3.51
N ASN A 158 18.37 11.10 4.25
CA ASN A 158 17.36 11.95 3.64
C ASN A 158 17.01 13.23 4.42
N GLU A 159 17.91 14.21 4.39
CA GLU A 159 17.76 15.48 5.11
C GLU A 159 16.83 16.51 4.43
N ASP A 160 15.85 16.08 3.63
CA ASP A 160 14.88 17.03 3.07
C ASP A 160 13.95 17.56 4.16
N LEU A 161 14.22 18.78 4.62
CA LEU A 161 13.45 19.48 5.66
C LEU A 161 11.98 19.68 5.28
N ASN A 162 11.61 19.57 3.99
CA ASN A 162 10.21 19.62 3.57
C ASN A 162 9.45 18.31 3.85
N TYR A 163 10.18 17.21 4.06
CA TYR A 163 9.65 15.87 4.33
C TYR A 163 10.31 15.22 5.55
N PRO A 164 10.10 15.76 6.77
CA PRO A 164 10.65 15.20 8.00
C PRO A 164 9.88 13.94 8.43
N LEU A 165 9.89 12.91 7.58
CA LEU A 165 9.21 11.64 7.81
C LEU A 165 10.18 10.65 8.46
N GLU A 166 10.00 10.45 9.76
CA GLU A 166 10.79 9.54 10.59
C GLU A 166 10.09 8.20 10.81
N PHE A 167 10.84 7.22 11.33
CA PHE A 167 10.26 5.94 11.76
C PHE A 167 9.18 6.15 12.83
N GLY A 168 8.04 5.50 12.69
CA GLY A 168 6.92 5.66 13.63
C GLY A 168 6.17 7.00 13.50
N ALA A 169 6.43 7.77 12.43
CA ALA A 169 5.57 8.89 12.08
C ALA A 169 4.16 8.41 11.70
N ASP A 170 3.23 9.36 11.65
CA ASP A 170 1.86 9.07 11.28
C ASP A 170 1.75 8.73 9.78
N LEU A 171 1.23 7.54 9.48
CA LEU A 171 1.06 7.09 8.11
C LEU A 171 0.16 8.04 7.32
N PHE A 172 -0.96 8.50 7.91
CA PHE A 172 -1.91 9.38 7.23
C PHE A 172 -1.30 10.73 6.88
N ASP A 173 -0.50 11.31 7.78
CA ASP A 173 0.25 12.55 7.53
C ASP A 173 1.29 12.35 6.43
N ALA A 174 2.00 11.21 6.42
CA ALA A 174 2.95 10.88 5.37
C ALA A 174 2.25 10.82 4.01
N GLU A 175 1.18 10.04 3.90
CA GLU A 175 0.39 9.88 2.66
C GLU A 175 -0.17 11.21 2.16
N SER A 176 -0.69 12.05 3.07
CA SER A 176 -1.24 13.36 2.72
C SER A 176 -0.26 14.24 1.94
N ARG A 177 1.04 14.13 2.24
CA ARG A 177 2.11 14.85 1.50
C ARG A 177 2.26 14.34 0.07
N PHE A 178 2.14 13.03 -0.16
CA PHE A 178 2.17 12.46 -1.52
C PHE A 178 0.99 12.95 -2.37
N TYR A 179 -0.21 13.00 -1.79
CA TYR A 179 -1.39 13.56 -2.48
C TYR A 179 -1.27 15.06 -2.76
N ALA A 180 -0.63 15.82 -1.87
CA ALA A 180 -0.37 17.24 -2.08
C ALA A 180 0.61 17.49 -3.25
N ASP A 181 1.66 16.67 -3.34
CA ASP A 181 2.68 16.76 -4.37
C ASP A 181 2.20 16.29 -5.75
N ASN A 182 1.37 15.25 -5.76
CA ASN A 182 0.82 14.67 -6.97
C ASN A 182 -0.70 14.80 -6.97
N PRO A 183 -1.23 15.92 -7.48
CA PRO A 183 -2.65 16.17 -7.46
C PRO A 183 -3.44 15.18 -8.33
N VAL A 184 -2.82 14.35 -9.17
CA VAL A 184 -3.53 13.33 -9.97
C VAL A 184 -3.84 12.08 -9.14
N LEU A 185 -3.12 11.85 -8.05
CA LEU A 185 -3.24 10.66 -7.21
C LEU A 185 -4.67 10.53 -6.63
N GLY A 186 -5.30 9.38 -6.90
CA GLY A 186 -6.68 9.10 -6.50
C GLY A 186 -7.77 9.80 -7.32
N LYS A 187 -7.46 10.41 -8.48
CA LYS A 187 -8.47 10.99 -9.38
C LYS A 187 -8.86 10.03 -10.50
N LEU A 188 -10.16 9.91 -10.72
CA LEU A 188 -10.78 9.07 -11.74
C LEU A 188 -11.66 9.94 -12.67
N PRO A 189 -11.21 10.28 -13.88
CA PRO A 189 -12.07 10.94 -14.86
C PRO A 189 -13.16 9.96 -15.29
N LEU A 190 -14.41 10.39 -15.22
CA LEU A 190 -15.58 9.67 -15.71
C LEU A 190 -16.18 10.46 -16.87
N VAL A 191 -16.58 9.74 -17.92
CA VAL A 191 -17.16 10.35 -19.12
C VAL A 191 -18.46 9.63 -19.48
N ALA A 192 -19.53 10.39 -19.60
CA ALA A 192 -20.82 9.93 -20.11
C ALA A 192 -20.94 10.34 -21.59
N LYS A 193 -21.13 9.36 -22.48
CA LYS A 193 -21.43 9.57 -23.90
C LYS A 193 -22.93 9.55 -24.10
N VAL A 194 -23.50 10.65 -24.57
CA VAL A 194 -24.92 10.79 -24.91
C VAL A 194 -25.08 10.86 -26.43
N LEU A 195 -25.96 10.01 -26.94
CA LEU A 195 -26.36 10.02 -28.33
C LEU A 195 -27.87 10.25 -28.42
N ARG A 196 -28.31 10.99 -29.45
CA ARG A 196 -29.72 11.23 -29.77
C ARG A 196 -30.07 10.70 -31.15
N ARG A 197 -31.36 10.41 -31.36
CA ARG A 197 -31.97 10.18 -32.68
C ARG A 197 -33.33 10.88 -32.73
N SER A 198 -33.70 11.45 -33.87
CA SER A 198 -34.94 12.25 -34.00
C SER A 198 -36.14 11.39 -34.40
N GLY A 199 -35.92 10.19 -34.95
CA GLY A 199 -36.97 9.26 -35.34
C GLY A 199 -36.54 7.79 -35.41
N GLN A 200 -37.51 6.88 -35.53
CA GLN A 200 -37.24 5.47 -35.83
C GLN A 200 -36.66 5.35 -37.25
N GLY A 201 -35.42 4.87 -37.36
CA GLY A 201 -34.71 4.70 -38.63
C GLY A 201 -33.57 5.69 -38.86
N GLU A 202 -33.47 6.76 -38.06
CA GLU A 202 -32.33 7.66 -38.10
C GLU A 202 -31.12 7.08 -37.35
N GLY A 203 -29.92 7.46 -37.82
CA GLY A 203 -28.67 7.15 -37.14
C GLY A 203 -28.54 7.85 -35.79
N TRP A 204 -27.85 7.22 -34.86
CA TRP A 204 -27.49 7.86 -33.59
C TRP A 204 -26.39 8.89 -33.81
N VAL A 205 -26.62 10.12 -33.34
CA VAL A 205 -25.66 11.22 -33.43
C VAL A 205 -25.31 11.74 -32.02
N PRO A 206 -24.11 12.33 -31.82
CA PRO A 206 -23.79 13.11 -30.63
C PRO A 206 -24.90 14.08 -30.23
N ALA A 207 -25.24 14.09 -28.94
CA ALA A 207 -26.20 15.04 -28.37
C ALA A 207 -25.46 16.12 -27.59
N GLU A 208 -25.25 17.29 -28.21
CA GLU A 208 -24.62 18.46 -27.59
C GLU A 208 -25.60 19.21 -26.67
N GLY A 209 -25.10 19.85 -25.60
CA GLY A 209 -25.89 20.66 -24.66
C GLY A 209 -26.88 19.88 -23.79
N VAL A 210 -26.75 18.56 -23.69
CA VAL A 210 -27.55 17.72 -22.81
C VAL A 210 -26.98 17.75 -21.38
N HIS A 211 -27.84 17.93 -20.39
CA HIS A 211 -27.45 17.87 -18.98
C HIS A 211 -27.41 16.43 -18.48
N VAL A 212 -26.22 16.00 -18.07
CA VAL A 212 -25.96 14.68 -17.50
C VAL A 212 -25.65 14.82 -16.02
N TYR A 213 -26.41 14.09 -15.21
CA TYR A 213 -26.21 13.99 -13.77
C TYR A 213 -25.35 12.78 -13.45
N PHE A 214 -24.32 12.98 -12.64
CA PHE A 214 -23.51 11.91 -12.05
C PHE A 214 -23.85 11.82 -10.58
N ARG A 215 -24.35 10.66 -10.15
CA ARG A 215 -24.86 10.43 -8.79
C ARG A 215 -24.31 9.12 -8.23
N LEU A 216 -24.13 9.05 -6.91
CA LEU A 216 -23.85 7.78 -6.26
C LEU A 216 -25.13 6.98 -6.08
N VAL A 217 -25.02 5.66 -6.14
CA VAL A 217 -26.12 4.75 -5.81
C VAL A 217 -25.61 3.72 -4.82
N LYS A 218 -26.53 3.09 -4.07
CA LYS A 218 -26.19 2.10 -3.05
C LYS A 218 -25.27 1.02 -3.64
N PRO A 219 -24.05 0.83 -3.11
CA PRO A 219 -23.16 -0.24 -3.52
C PRO A 219 -23.80 -1.61 -3.31
N TYR A 220 -23.44 -2.59 -4.14
CA TYR A 220 -23.82 -3.97 -3.84
C TYR A 220 -23.16 -4.45 -2.54
N PRO A 221 -23.78 -5.40 -1.82
CA PRO A 221 -23.09 -6.17 -0.79
C PRO A 221 -21.80 -6.76 -1.37
N LEU A 222 -20.71 -6.79 -0.59
CA LEU A 222 -19.49 -7.42 -1.08
C LEU A 222 -19.73 -8.91 -1.26
N SER A 223 -19.35 -9.44 -2.43
CA SER A 223 -19.31 -10.89 -2.62
C SER A 223 -18.12 -11.48 -1.85
N PRO A 224 -18.17 -12.74 -1.41
CA PRO A 224 -17.03 -13.40 -0.75
C PRO A 224 -15.73 -13.37 -1.56
N ALA A 225 -15.83 -13.30 -2.89
CA ALA A 225 -14.67 -13.17 -3.78
C ALA A 225 -13.90 -11.84 -3.61
N TYR A 226 -14.61 -10.78 -3.22
CA TYR A 226 -14.04 -9.46 -2.94
C TYR A 226 -13.83 -9.23 -1.44
N ASP A 227 -14.62 -9.89 -0.60
CA ASP A 227 -14.50 -9.87 0.85
C ASP A 227 -13.86 -11.17 1.37
N ARG A 228 -12.53 -11.23 1.25
CA ARG A 228 -11.74 -12.33 1.84
C ARG A 228 -11.71 -12.28 3.37
N THR A 229 -12.28 -11.25 4.01
CA THR A 229 -12.30 -11.11 5.47
C THR A 229 -13.32 -12.04 6.12
N THR A 230 -14.34 -12.49 5.39
CA THR A 230 -15.33 -13.47 5.88
C THR A 230 -14.77 -14.88 6.06
N ALA A 231 -13.65 -15.21 5.41
CA ALA A 231 -12.98 -16.51 5.55
C ALA A 231 -12.17 -16.65 6.86
N THR A 232 -12.00 -15.58 7.62
CA THR A 232 -11.25 -15.58 8.89
C THR A 232 -12.17 -15.82 10.09
N GLN A 233 -12.41 -17.09 10.43
CA GLN A 233 -13.11 -17.55 11.64
C GLN A 233 -12.43 -17.19 12.99
N GLY A 234 -11.54 -16.19 13.03
CA GLY A 234 -10.76 -15.86 14.24
C GLY A 234 -10.51 -14.37 14.47
N ILE A 235 -11.04 -13.50 13.62
CA ILE A 235 -11.04 -12.06 13.92
C ILE A 235 -12.21 -11.82 14.86
N ASP A 236 -11.92 -11.28 16.04
CA ASP A 236 -12.91 -11.02 17.10
C ASP A 236 -14.13 -10.29 16.51
N ALA A 237 -15.33 -10.82 16.81
CA ALA A 237 -16.60 -10.24 16.38
C ALA A 237 -16.74 -8.77 16.81
N SER A 238 -15.92 -8.31 17.77
CA SER A 238 -15.79 -6.90 18.16
C SER A 238 -15.32 -5.97 17.04
N ILE A 239 -14.41 -6.40 16.14
CA ILE A 239 -13.98 -5.59 14.97
C ILE A 239 -15.17 -5.36 14.03
N ALA A 240 -15.87 -6.46 13.73
CA ALA A 240 -17.08 -6.42 12.93
C ALA A 240 -18.18 -5.61 13.61
N LYS A 241 -18.21 -5.56 14.95
CA LYS A 241 -19.21 -4.82 15.72
C LYS A 241 -18.91 -3.33 15.80
N GLU A 242 -17.67 -2.89 15.94
CA GLU A 242 -17.29 -1.46 15.93
C GLU A 242 -17.45 -0.87 14.52
N GLU A 243 -17.08 -1.63 13.48
CA GLU A 243 -17.46 -1.36 12.10
C GLU A 243 -19.00 -1.32 11.98
N ALA A 244 -19.74 -2.35 12.41
CA ALA A 244 -21.19 -2.40 12.26
C ALA A 244 -21.97 -1.36 13.08
N THR A 245 -21.51 -0.95 14.26
CA THR A 245 -22.21 0.04 15.10
C THR A 245 -22.13 1.46 14.56
N HIS A 246 -21.13 1.76 13.72
CA HIS A 246 -21.08 2.99 12.94
C HIS A 246 -21.75 2.86 11.56
N ILE A 247 -22.25 1.67 11.22
CA ILE A 247 -22.95 1.34 9.97
C ILE A 247 -24.42 1.00 10.29
N VAL A 248 -25.14 1.94 10.90
CA VAL A 248 -26.59 1.93 10.70
C VAL A 248 -26.81 2.44 9.28
N GLN A 249 -27.05 1.52 8.34
CA GLN A 249 -27.44 1.87 6.98
C GLN A 249 -28.74 2.65 7.00
N GLU A 250 -28.67 3.98 6.96
CA GLU A 250 -29.79 4.74 6.43
C GLU A 250 -29.87 4.42 4.95
N ASP A 251 -30.98 3.78 4.52
CA ASP A 251 -31.19 3.33 3.14
C ASP A 251 -31.08 4.47 2.10
N ALA A 252 -31.07 5.73 2.53
CA ALA A 252 -31.03 6.91 1.68
C ALA A 252 -29.62 7.41 1.31
N ASP A 253 -28.57 7.15 2.12
CA ASP A 253 -27.21 7.64 1.81
C ASP A 253 -26.36 6.52 1.17
N PRO A 254 -26.02 6.63 -0.13
CA PRO A 254 -25.20 5.63 -0.83
C PRO A 254 -23.76 5.54 -0.31
N GLN A 255 -23.32 6.47 0.54
CA GLN A 255 -22.04 6.43 1.23
C GLN A 255 -22.14 5.77 2.61
N THR A 256 -23.32 5.31 3.02
CA THR A 256 -23.45 4.66 4.32
C THR A 256 -22.67 3.34 4.33
N GLY A 257 -21.68 3.28 5.22
CA GLY A 257 -20.71 2.19 5.26
C GLY A 257 -19.30 2.58 4.86
N ASN A 258 -19.10 3.76 4.25
CA ASN A 258 -17.77 4.31 3.96
C ASN A 258 -17.22 5.10 5.16
N CYS A 259 -15.91 5.24 5.25
CA CYS A 259 -15.24 5.96 6.35
C CYS A 259 -15.66 7.44 6.44
N HIS A 260 -15.65 8.00 7.66
CA HIS A 260 -16.06 9.38 7.95
C HIS A 260 -15.01 10.44 7.54
N ALA A 261 -15.45 11.65 7.13
CA ALA A 261 -14.59 12.77 6.70
C ALA A 261 -13.44 13.05 7.64
N ASP A 262 -13.74 13.07 8.93
CA ASP A 262 -12.79 13.45 9.98
C ASP A 262 -11.74 12.38 10.27
N ARG A 263 -11.77 11.25 9.58
CA ARG A 263 -10.98 10.04 9.90
C ARG A 263 -10.12 9.54 8.74
N GLY A 264 -10.04 10.27 7.64
CA GLY A 264 -9.19 9.93 6.48
C GLY A 264 -9.95 9.54 5.22
N GLY A 265 -11.30 9.48 5.24
CA GLY A 265 -12.12 9.22 4.05
C GLY A 265 -13.25 10.23 3.92
N LYS A 266 -13.53 10.76 2.72
CA LYS A 266 -14.51 11.84 2.53
C LYS A 266 -15.95 11.42 2.87
N ARG A 267 -16.52 11.99 3.93
CA ARG A 267 -17.97 12.22 4.08
C ARG A 267 -18.27 13.71 4.18
N GLY A 268 -18.72 14.30 3.09
CA GLY A 268 -19.30 15.63 3.10
C GLY A 268 -20.30 15.73 1.97
N ALA A 269 -21.53 16.15 2.29
CA ALA A 269 -22.45 16.61 1.26
C ALA A 269 -21.76 17.74 0.46
N PRO A 270 -22.00 17.84 -0.86
CA PRO A 270 -21.57 18.97 -1.66
C PRO A 270 -22.23 20.22 -1.08
N LEU A 271 -21.51 21.00 -0.25
CA LEU A 271 -22.06 22.22 0.30
C LEU A 271 -21.81 23.37 -0.65
N ALA A 272 -22.93 23.87 -1.19
CA ALA A 272 -23.06 25.28 -1.49
C ALA A 272 -22.92 26.10 -0.18
N SER A 273 -21.94 27.00 -0.13
CA SER A 273 -21.95 28.29 0.60
C SER A 273 -21.56 28.46 2.08
N SER A 274 -21.36 27.44 2.95
CA SER A 274 -20.94 27.72 4.34
C SER A 274 -19.41 27.67 4.52
N GLY A 275 -18.78 28.83 4.69
CA GLY A 275 -17.33 29.05 4.78
C GLY A 275 -16.59 28.51 6.00
N ASP A 276 -17.16 27.59 6.78
CA ASP A 276 -16.47 26.96 7.91
C ASP A 276 -16.28 25.45 7.63
N HIS A 277 -15.02 25.08 7.38
CA HIS A 277 -14.47 23.76 7.01
C HIS A 277 -14.61 23.28 5.54
N PRO A 278 -13.48 23.07 4.81
CA PRO A 278 -13.48 22.57 3.44
C PRO A 278 -13.78 21.07 3.41
N ARG A 279 -15.06 20.70 3.30
CA ARG A 279 -15.48 19.32 3.01
C ARG A 279 -15.30 19.08 1.51
N VAL A 280 -14.42 18.14 1.14
CA VAL A 280 -14.06 17.88 -0.27
C VAL A 280 -15.12 16.98 -0.93
N GLY A 281 -15.78 17.46 -1.98
CA GLY A 281 -16.73 16.66 -2.76
C GLY A 281 -16.09 15.41 -3.39
N LEU A 282 -16.88 14.33 -3.50
CA LEU A 282 -16.49 13.12 -4.25
C LEU A 282 -16.41 13.39 -5.76
N PHE A 283 -17.16 14.37 -6.25
CA PHE A 283 -17.06 14.87 -7.61
C PHE A 283 -16.43 16.26 -7.60
N LYS A 284 -15.42 16.46 -8.46
CA LYS A 284 -14.77 17.76 -8.62
C LYS A 284 -15.60 18.64 -9.55
N ILE A 285 -16.08 19.78 -9.04
CA ILE A 285 -16.86 20.80 -9.77
C ILE A 285 -16.07 22.08 -10.08
N VAL A 286 -14.78 22.10 -9.75
CA VAL A 286 -13.90 23.22 -10.09
C VAL A 286 -13.07 22.87 -11.32
N PRO A 287 -12.70 23.87 -12.13
CA PRO A 287 -11.88 23.62 -13.28
C PRO A 287 -10.59 22.86 -12.95
N THR A 288 -10.20 22.01 -13.89
CA THR A 288 -9.08 21.09 -13.78
C THR A 288 -8.33 21.08 -15.10
N PRO A 289 -7.09 21.58 -15.10
CA PRO A 289 -6.17 21.44 -16.22
C PRO A 289 -6.06 19.97 -16.62
N GLY A 290 -6.20 19.70 -17.92
CA GLY A 290 -6.21 18.33 -18.40
C GLY A 290 -7.59 17.76 -18.72
N PHE A 291 -8.66 18.42 -18.29
CA PHE A 291 -10.00 17.82 -18.33
C PHE A 291 -11.05 18.77 -18.90
N ASN A 292 -11.28 19.89 -18.22
CA ASN A 292 -12.20 20.94 -18.67
C ASN A 292 -11.48 22.24 -19.04
N GLU A 293 -10.18 22.31 -18.78
CA GLU A 293 -9.30 23.40 -19.19
C GLU A 293 -7.99 22.86 -19.77
N PRO A 294 -7.35 23.62 -20.67
CA PRO A 294 -6.01 23.29 -21.17
C PRO A 294 -4.97 23.28 -20.05
N HIS A 295 -4.00 22.36 -20.15
CA HIS A 295 -2.81 22.47 -19.32
C HIS A 295 -1.98 23.68 -19.75
N PRO A 296 -1.44 24.45 -18.80
CA PRO A 296 -0.54 25.55 -19.13
C PRO A 296 0.79 25.06 -19.71
N SER A 297 1.25 23.86 -19.34
CA SER A 297 2.56 23.31 -19.73
C SER A 297 2.52 22.26 -20.84
N ARG A 298 1.34 21.74 -21.22
CA ARG A 298 1.22 20.65 -22.20
C ARG A 298 0.01 20.83 -23.13
N PRO A 299 0.20 20.93 -24.45
CA PRO A 299 -0.91 20.80 -25.39
C PRO A 299 -1.44 19.37 -25.32
N LEU A 300 -2.73 19.22 -25.00
CA LEU A 300 -3.37 17.91 -24.91
C LEU A 300 -3.75 17.36 -26.28
N VAL A 301 -3.90 16.03 -26.33
CA VAL A 301 -4.31 15.30 -27.53
C VAL A 301 -5.78 15.56 -27.85
N ARG A 302 -6.61 15.85 -26.83
CA ARG A 302 -8.04 16.13 -27.01
C ARG A 302 -8.28 17.54 -27.57
N LYS A 303 -9.14 17.60 -28.59
CA LYS A 303 -9.55 18.84 -29.26
C LYS A 303 -10.76 19.51 -28.60
N THR A 304 -11.53 18.75 -27.83
CA THR A 304 -12.79 19.17 -27.22
C THR A 304 -12.70 19.02 -25.70
N TRP A 305 -13.00 20.10 -25.00
CA TRP A 305 -13.01 20.15 -23.53
C TRP A 305 -14.39 19.76 -23.01
N PHE A 306 -14.43 19.19 -21.80
CA PHE A 306 -15.70 19.01 -21.11
C PHE A 306 -16.12 20.34 -20.48
N PRO A 307 -17.39 20.75 -20.57
CA PRO A 307 -17.93 21.77 -19.67
C PRO A 307 -17.65 21.39 -18.21
N CYS A 308 -17.37 22.39 -17.37
CA CYS A 308 -17.12 22.13 -15.96
C CYS A 308 -18.39 21.59 -15.31
N ALA A 309 -18.26 20.56 -14.47
CA ALA A 309 -19.39 20.07 -13.71
C ALA A 309 -19.81 21.12 -12.66
N GLU A 310 -21.09 21.14 -12.34
CA GLU A 310 -21.73 22.08 -11.43
C GLU A 310 -22.48 21.33 -10.32
N SER A 311 -22.72 22.03 -9.21
CA SER A 311 -23.64 21.53 -8.18
C SER A 311 -25.06 21.48 -8.74
N VAL A 312 -25.82 20.44 -8.38
CA VAL A 312 -27.23 20.36 -8.77
C VAL A 312 -28.04 21.51 -8.18
N ALA A 313 -28.99 22.05 -8.96
CA ALA A 313 -29.80 23.20 -8.57
C ALA A 313 -30.69 22.92 -7.34
N ASP A 314 -31.18 21.68 -7.20
CA ASP A 314 -31.92 21.22 -6.02
C ASP A 314 -31.22 20.03 -5.35
N PRO A 315 -30.25 20.27 -4.46
CA PRO A 315 -29.51 19.21 -3.78
C PRO A 315 -30.40 18.39 -2.83
N ARG A 316 -31.65 18.80 -2.54
CA ARG A 316 -32.55 17.99 -1.72
C ARG A 316 -33.04 16.73 -2.45
N LYS A 317 -33.14 16.78 -3.78
CA LYS A 317 -33.54 15.63 -4.61
C LYS A 317 -32.37 14.69 -4.87
N HIS A 318 -31.17 15.25 -5.03
CA HIS A 318 -29.95 14.52 -5.39
C HIS A 318 -28.76 15.06 -4.59
N PRO A 319 -28.70 14.80 -3.27
CA PRO A 319 -27.70 15.41 -2.38
C PRO A 319 -26.28 14.99 -2.69
N ASP A 320 -26.09 13.92 -3.45
CA ASP A 320 -24.82 13.31 -3.79
C ASP A 320 -24.51 13.41 -5.30
N ALA A 321 -25.25 14.23 -6.04
CA ALA A 321 -25.08 14.38 -7.49
C ALA A 321 -24.38 15.69 -7.89
N VAL A 322 -23.75 15.64 -9.07
CA VAL A 322 -23.33 16.82 -9.83
C VAL A 322 -23.90 16.74 -11.24
N THR A 323 -24.01 17.88 -11.92
CA THR A 323 -24.45 17.93 -13.32
C THR A 323 -23.34 18.45 -14.22
N ALA A 324 -23.25 17.96 -15.45
CA ALA A 324 -22.36 18.49 -16.47
C ALA A 324 -23.07 18.47 -17.82
N GLU A 325 -22.84 19.50 -18.64
CA GLU A 325 -23.34 19.53 -20.02
C GLU A 325 -22.44 18.71 -20.95
N THR A 326 -23.03 18.10 -21.96
CA THR A 326 -22.30 17.43 -23.02
C THR A 326 -21.71 18.44 -24.02
N ASN A 327 -20.46 18.25 -24.42
CA ASN A 327 -19.83 19.01 -25.50
C ASN A 327 -20.37 18.66 -26.90
N GLY A 328 -19.80 19.23 -27.97
CA GLY A 328 -20.16 18.94 -29.36
C GLY A 328 -19.97 17.48 -29.81
N GLU A 329 -19.21 16.69 -29.06
CA GLU A 329 -19.09 15.24 -29.27
C GLU A 329 -20.14 14.44 -28.46
N GLY A 330 -21.05 15.11 -27.76
CA GLY A 330 -22.03 14.46 -26.90
C GLY A 330 -21.42 13.86 -25.64
N GLU A 331 -20.31 14.42 -25.14
CA GLU A 331 -19.63 13.91 -23.94
C GLU A 331 -19.72 14.88 -22.78
N ALA A 332 -20.20 14.39 -21.64
CA ALA A 332 -20.16 15.08 -20.35
C ALA A 332 -19.13 14.41 -19.45
N GLY A 333 -18.36 15.18 -18.69
CA GLY A 333 -17.26 14.66 -17.89
C GLY A 333 -17.28 15.14 -16.44
N VAL A 334 -16.89 14.28 -15.51
CA VAL A 334 -16.63 14.63 -14.11
C VAL A 334 -15.35 13.94 -13.62
N ILE A 335 -14.63 14.57 -12.69
CA ILE A 335 -13.55 13.88 -11.97
C ILE A 335 -14.12 13.33 -10.67
N PHE A 336 -14.19 12.01 -10.57
CA PHE A 336 -14.50 11.31 -9.35
C PHE A 336 -13.23 11.15 -8.50
N MET A 337 -13.35 11.44 -7.22
CA MET A 337 -12.26 11.46 -6.25
C MET A 337 -12.72 10.65 -5.04
N PRO A 338 -12.66 9.31 -5.10
CA PRO A 338 -13.05 8.43 -4.01
C PRO A 338 -12.30 8.79 -2.73
N SER A 339 -12.77 8.27 -1.60
CA SER A 339 -11.99 8.30 -0.37
C SER A 339 -10.65 7.58 -0.58
N GLN A 340 -9.68 7.90 0.27
CA GLN A 340 -8.39 7.22 0.26
C GLN A 340 -8.46 5.85 0.97
N MET A 341 -9.63 5.48 1.50
CA MET A 341 -9.80 4.40 2.47
C MET A 341 -10.00 3.06 1.80
N GLY A 342 -9.10 2.12 2.07
CA GLY A 342 -9.30 0.72 1.70
C GLY A 342 -10.65 0.20 2.24
N GLY A 343 -11.43 -0.44 1.39
CA GLY A 343 -12.74 -1.00 1.73
C GLY A 343 -13.93 -0.10 1.43
N ASP A 344 -13.73 1.20 1.17
CA ASP A 344 -14.82 2.08 0.77
C ASP A 344 -15.37 1.68 -0.61
N ARG A 345 -16.68 1.79 -0.76
CA ARG A 345 -17.43 1.27 -1.90
C ARG A 345 -18.24 2.36 -2.58
N PHE A 346 -18.29 2.29 -3.91
CA PHE A 346 -19.00 3.27 -4.72
C PHE A 346 -19.69 2.60 -5.90
N ARG A 347 -20.92 3.01 -6.18
CA ARG A 347 -21.59 2.77 -7.47
C ARG A 347 -22.01 4.11 -8.03
N ILE A 348 -21.90 4.28 -9.34
CA ILE A 348 -22.12 5.56 -10.00
C ILE A 348 -23.21 5.38 -11.06
N ARG A 349 -24.19 6.27 -11.05
CA ARG A 349 -25.22 6.41 -12.07
C ARG A 349 -24.97 7.71 -12.84
N ALA A 350 -24.91 7.60 -14.16
CA ALA A 350 -25.03 8.73 -15.07
C ALA A 350 -26.42 8.73 -15.71
N PHE A 351 -27.15 9.84 -15.69
CA PHE A 351 -28.48 9.93 -16.30
C PHE A 351 -28.74 11.31 -16.91
N ILE A 352 -29.62 11.36 -17.92
CA ILE A 352 -30.08 12.62 -18.50
C ILE A 352 -31.19 13.17 -17.60
N GLY A 353 -31.05 14.43 -17.15
CA GLY A 353 -31.97 15.05 -16.20
C GLY A 353 -32.35 16.48 -16.59
N PRO A 354 -32.95 17.26 -15.68
CA PRO A 354 -33.39 18.62 -15.97
C PRO A 354 -32.21 19.55 -16.28
N PRO A 355 -32.38 20.55 -17.17
CA PRO A 355 -33.60 20.85 -17.92
C PRO A 355 -33.83 19.99 -19.18
N THR A 356 -32.92 19.07 -19.55
CA THR A 356 -33.07 18.28 -20.79
C THR A 356 -34.27 17.33 -20.73
N THR A 357 -34.47 16.67 -19.60
CA THR A 357 -35.64 15.81 -19.34
C THR A 357 -36.14 16.01 -17.92
N GLU A 358 -37.39 15.65 -17.63
CA GLU A 358 -37.95 15.74 -16.28
C GLU A 358 -37.51 14.59 -15.35
N SER A 359 -36.76 13.61 -15.87
CA SER A 359 -36.30 12.43 -15.12
C SER A 359 -35.35 12.76 -13.98
N ASP A 360 -35.51 12.05 -12.87
CA ASP A 360 -34.63 12.11 -11.69
C ASP A 360 -33.59 10.97 -11.68
N GLY A 361 -33.54 10.20 -12.78
CA GLY A 361 -32.66 9.05 -12.96
C GLY A 361 -33.09 7.79 -12.21
N ALA A 362 -34.11 7.85 -11.33
CA ALA A 362 -34.64 6.71 -10.58
C ALA A 362 -35.83 6.05 -11.27
N ASP A 363 -36.63 6.84 -12.00
CA ASP A 363 -37.79 6.36 -12.75
C ASP A 363 -37.44 5.28 -13.80
N ALA A 364 -38.46 4.50 -14.21
CA ALA A 364 -38.28 3.37 -15.13
C ALA A 364 -38.00 3.80 -16.58
N ALA A 365 -38.34 5.04 -16.95
CA ALA A 365 -38.14 5.59 -18.29
C ALA A 365 -36.79 6.33 -18.43
N ALA A 366 -36.06 6.48 -17.33
CA ALA A 366 -34.83 7.24 -17.24
C ALA A 366 -33.79 6.71 -18.23
N VAL A 367 -33.21 7.62 -19.02
CA VAL A 367 -32.06 7.31 -19.86
C VAL A 367 -30.82 7.37 -18.97
N ARG A 368 -30.40 6.20 -18.47
CA ARG A 368 -29.31 6.07 -17.50
C ARG A 368 -28.32 4.95 -17.84
N ALA A 369 -27.10 5.11 -17.33
CA ALA A 369 -26.06 4.08 -17.28
C ALA A 369 -25.55 3.97 -15.83
N GLU A 370 -25.33 2.75 -15.35
CA GLU A 370 -24.85 2.49 -14.00
C GLU A 370 -23.60 1.62 -14.03
N THR A 371 -22.72 1.83 -13.06
CA THR A 371 -21.61 0.93 -12.79
C THR A 371 -22.04 -0.21 -11.84
N GLY A 372 -21.26 -1.29 -11.87
CA GLY A 372 -21.10 -2.17 -10.73
C GLY A 372 -20.35 -1.48 -9.58
N THR A 373 -20.02 -2.22 -8.53
CA THR A 373 -19.37 -1.68 -7.33
C THR A 373 -17.87 -1.51 -7.54
N LEU A 374 -17.42 -0.27 -7.41
CA LEU A 374 -16.02 0.08 -7.24
C LEU A 374 -15.65 -0.07 -5.77
N VAL A 375 -14.56 -0.77 -5.47
CA VAL A 375 -14.03 -0.96 -4.10
C VAL A 375 -12.64 -0.35 -4.04
N VAL A 376 -12.35 0.50 -3.07
CA VAL A 376 -11.01 1.06 -2.88
C VAL A 376 -10.10 0.02 -2.25
N TRP A 377 -8.90 -0.16 -2.81
CA TRP A 377 -7.84 -1.03 -2.30
C TRP A 377 -6.53 -0.28 -2.23
N ARG A 378 -5.77 -0.53 -1.16
CA ARG A 378 -4.41 0.00 -0.97
C ARG A 378 -3.42 -0.97 -1.56
N ASN A 379 -2.44 -0.51 -2.32
CA ASN A 379 -1.46 -1.35 -2.98
C ASN A 379 -0.10 -1.25 -2.29
N VAL A 380 0.32 -2.35 -1.67
CA VAL A 380 1.65 -2.50 -1.09
C VAL A 380 2.43 -3.41 -2.03
N ARG A 381 3.65 -3.02 -2.39
CA ARG A 381 4.49 -3.79 -3.32
C ARG A 381 5.72 -4.30 -2.60
N ILE A 382 6.06 -5.56 -2.83
CA ILE A 382 7.34 -6.19 -2.52
C ILE A 382 8.11 -6.25 -3.83
N SER A 383 9.12 -5.39 -3.96
CA SER A 383 9.96 -5.37 -5.16
C SER A 383 11.01 -6.46 -5.13
N ARG A 384 11.48 -6.82 -3.92
CA ARG A 384 12.50 -7.86 -3.77
C ARG A 384 12.22 -8.81 -2.64
N PHE A 385 12.53 -10.07 -2.89
CA PHE A 385 12.66 -11.08 -1.85
C PHE A 385 13.97 -11.82 -2.01
N LEU A 386 14.88 -11.61 -1.07
CA LEU A 386 16.21 -12.19 -1.06
C LEU A 386 16.29 -13.16 0.10
N ARG A 387 16.61 -14.42 -0.19
CA ARG A 387 16.75 -15.46 0.83
C ARG A 387 18.09 -16.12 0.66
N LYS A 388 18.83 -16.29 1.77
CA LYS A 388 20.05 -17.09 1.79
C LYS A 388 19.94 -18.19 2.82
N GLU A 389 20.06 -19.44 2.37
CA GLU A 389 20.41 -20.53 3.28
C GLU A 389 21.91 -20.45 3.60
N PRO A 390 22.30 -20.49 4.88
CA PRO A 390 23.71 -20.60 5.23
C PRO A 390 24.33 -21.81 4.53
N ALA A 391 25.55 -21.66 4.01
CA ALA A 391 26.27 -22.79 3.44
C ALA A 391 26.49 -23.83 4.54
N GLN A 392 25.95 -25.05 4.36
CA GLN A 392 26.07 -26.15 5.31
C GLN A 392 27.52 -26.43 5.71
N SER A 393 28.48 -26.15 4.82
CA SER A 393 29.91 -26.35 5.04
C SER A 393 30.55 -25.34 5.99
N VAL A 394 29.97 -24.16 6.19
CA VAL A 394 30.59 -23.08 6.99
C VAL A 394 30.17 -23.14 8.46
N LEU A 395 29.00 -23.74 8.75
CA LEU A 395 28.50 -23.86 10.13
C LEU A 395 29.39 -24.70 11.04
N PRO A 396 29.87 -25.91 10.67
CA PRO A 396 30.70 -26.71 11.55
C PRO A 396 31.96 -25.97 12.03
N ASP A 397 32.58 -25.20 11.14
CA ASP A 397 33.76 -24.40 11.49
C ASP A 397 33.40 -23.23 12.42
N LEU A 398 32.26 -22.56 12.21
CA LEU A 398 31.76 -21.51 13.11
C LEU A 398 31.37 -22.06 14.49
N ILE A 399 30.78 -23.25 14.54
CA ILE A 399 30.40 -23.94 15.79
C ILE A 399 31.66 -24.30 16.57
N LYS A 400 32.61 -24.93 15.90
CA LYS A 400 33.90 -25.29 16.48
C LYS A 400 34.65 -24.06 16.98
N GLU A 401 34.63 -22.97 16.20
CA GLU A 401 35.22 -21.70 16.61
C GLU A 401 34.51 -21.14 17.86
N ALA A 402 33.17 -21.18 17.91
CA ALA A 402 32.43 -20.74 19.09
C ALA A 402 32.78 -21.55 20.36
N GLU A 403 32.90 -22.87 20.22
CA GLU A 403 33.33 -23.78 21.29
C GLU A 403 34.77 -23.49 21.74
N GLU A 404 35.70 -23.30 20.79
CA GLU A 404 37.13 -23.04 21.06
C GLU A 404 37.34 -21.72 21.82
N PHE A 405 36.52 -20.71 21.57
CA PHE A 405 36.62 -19.40 22.23
C PHE A 405 35.77 -19.27 23.49
N GLY A 406 35.04 -20.31 23.90
CA GLY A 406 34.21 -20.28 25.10
C GLY A 406 33.07 -19.27 25.02
N TYR A 407 32.72 -18.79 23.82
CA TYR A 407 31.43 -18.14 23.61
C TYR A 407 30.40 -19.17 24.01
N GLY A 408 29.41 -18.81 24.83
CA GLY A 408 28.37 -19.72 25.30
C GLY A 408 27.47 -20.23 24.18
N ALA A 409 28.03 -20.92 23.19
CA ALA A 409 27.39 -21.81 22.25
C ALA A 409 26.86 -22.99 23.06
N ASP A 410 25.88 -22.68 23.91
CA ASP A 410 24.90 -23.61 24.35
C ASP A 410 24.41 -24.35 23.10
N GLU A 411 24.37 -25.67 23.15
CA GLU A 411 23.86 -26.54 22.09
C GLU A 411 22.47 -26.04 21.63
N ASP A 412 21.73 -25.49 22.59
CA ASP A 412 20.49 -24.75 22.43
C ASP A 412 20.57 -23.58 21.44
N TYR A 413 21.71 -22.92 21.24
CA TYR A 413 21.79 -21.71 20.43
C TYR A 413 21.80 -21.98 18.93
N LEU A 414 22.48 -23.02 18.48
CA LEU A 414 22.42 -23.49 17.10
C LEU A 414 21.04 -24.10 16.80
N LEU A 415 20.44 -24.71 17.82
CA LEU A 415 19.02 -25.08 17.84
C LEU A 415 18.09 -23.85 17.86
N ARG A 416 18.49 -22.71 18.45
CA ARG A 416 17.74 -21.43 18.49
C ARG A 416 17.88 -20.62 17.20
N LEU A 417 19.01 -20.66 16.50
CA LEU A 417 19.08 -20.27 15.08
C LEU A 417 18.30 -21.23 14.21
N ALA A 418 17.98 -22.42 14.72
CA ALA A 418 16.92 -23.30 14.24
C ALA A 418 17.07 -23.84 12.82
N LEU A 419 18.29 -23.77 12.32
CA LEU A 419 18.66 -24.37 11.05
C LEU A 419 18.86 -25.88 11.17
N MET A 420 19.03 -26.40 12.40
CA MET A 420 19.25 -27.81 12.69
C MET A 420 18.22 -28.32 13.71
N ASN A 421 17.87 -29.60 13.66
CA ASN A 421 17.04 -30.25 14.68
C ASN A 421 17.90 -30.77 15.85
N ALA A 422 17.27 -31.34 16.88
CA ALA A 422 17.95 -31.93 18.05
C ALA A 422 18.90 -33.11 17.72
N SER A 423 18.90 -33.58 16.47
CA SER A 423 19.81 -34.60 15.95
C SER A 423 20.88 -34.00 15.02
N TYR A 424 21.04 -32.68 15.02
CA TYR A 424 21.97 -31.93 14.17
C TYR A 424 21.71 -32.05 12.66
N GLU A 425 20.53 -32.50 12.27
CA GLU A 425 20.15 -32.58 10.86
C GLU A 425 19.68 -31.21 10.37
N TRP A 426 20.25 -30.77 9.25
CA TRP A 426 19.88 -29.52 8.60
C TRP A 426 18.40 -29.50 8.20
N GLN A 427 17.68 -28.51 8.71
CA GLN A 427 16.28 -28.21 8.41
C GLN A 427 16.11 -26.99 7.50
N GLY A 428 17.15 -26.16 7.37
CA GLY A 428 17.15 -24.96 6.53
C GLY A 428 16.26 -23.84 7.05
N LEU A 429 16.01 -22.88 6.17
CA LEU A 429 15.11 -21.76 6.45
C LEU A 429 13.65 -22.15 6.21
N PRO A 430 12.69 -21.63 6.99
CA PRO A 430 11.28 -21.88 6.72
C PRO A 430 10.85 -21.19 5.43
N GLU A 431 9.84 -21.75 4.75
CA GLU A 431 9.20 -21.07 3.63
C GLU A 431 8.21 -20.02 4.15
N ILE A 432 8.21 -18.86 3.50
CA ILE A 432 7.20 -17.83 3.73
C ILE A 432 5.99 -18.13 2.85
N SER A 433 4.82 -18.31 3.45
CA SER A 433 3.60 -18.45 2.66
C SER A 433 3.14 -17.10 2.10
N ARG A 434 3.30 -16.93 0.78
CA ARG A 434 2.80 -15.76 0.04
C ARG A 434 1.30 -15.55 0.26
N ASP A 435 0.52 -16.61 0.08
CA ASP A 435 -0.94 -16.53 0.13
C ASP A 435 -1.43 -16.14 1.52
N GLU A 436 -0.73 -16.57 2.57
CA GLU A 436 -1.02 -16.17 3.95
C GLU A 436 -0.68 -14.71 4.23
N ILE A 437 0.45 -14.19 3.74
CA ILE A 437 0.73 -12.76 3.85
C ILE A 437 -0.34 -11.95 3.11
N VAL A 438 -0.65 -12.33 1.86
CA VAL A 438 -1.69 -11.66 1.07
C VAL A 438 -3.04 -11.70 1.81
N ARG A 439 -3.39 -12.83 2.42
CA ARG A 439 -4.61 -12.99 3.22
C ARG A 439 -4.65 -12.03 4.41
N ARG A 440 -3.55 -11.95 5.18
CA ARG A 440 -3.44 -11.09 6.38
C ARG A 440 -3.53 -9.60 6.04
N PHE A 441 -2.95 -9.17 4.91
CA PHE A 441 -3.08 -7.79 4.41
C PHE A 441 -4.46 -7.50 3.79
N ALA A 442 -5.11 -8.50 3.17
CA ALA A 442 -6.44 -8.33 2.60
C ALA A 442 -7.51 -7.95 3.65
N CYS A 443 -7.31 -8.31 4.92
CA CYS A 443 -8.16 -7.84 6.03
C CYS A 443 -8.18 -6.30 6.16
N ALA A 444 -7.10 -5.64 5.75
CA ALA A 444 -6.98 -4.18 5.68
C ALA A 444 -7.32 -3.61 4.29
N PHE A 445 -7.97 -4.38 3.40
CA PHE A 445 -8.14 -4.01 1.99
C PHE A 445 -6.82 -3.56 1.33
N CYS A 446 -5.72 -4.16 1.78
CA CYS A 446 -4.40 -3.99 1.19
C CYS A 446 -4.14 -5.17 0.26
N GLU A 447 -3.91 -4.87 -1.02
CA GLU A 447 -3.39 -5.80 -1.99
C GLU A 447 -1.86 -5.79 -1.90
N LEU A 448 -1.28 -6.94 -1.57
CA LEU A 448 0.16 -7.14 -1.58
C LEU A 448 0.61 -7.72 -2.92
N GLU A 449 1.40 -6.95 -3.67
CA GLU A 449 1.94 -7.33 -4.96
C GLU A 449 3.42 -7.69 -4.88
N PHE A 450 3.84 -8.63 -5.71
CA PHE A 450 5.22 -9.07 -5.81
C PHE A 450 5.67 -8.86 -7.25
N ASP A 451 6.81 -8.22 -7.45
CA ASP A 451 7.38 -8.08 -8.80
C ASP A 451 7.72 -9.47 -9.36
N GLY A 452 7.28 -9.78 -10.59
CA GLY A 452 7.37 -11.12 -11.16
C GLY A 452 6.24 -12.08 -10.75
N GLY A 453 5.24 -11.59 -10.02
CA GLY A 453 4.01 -12.32 -9.68
C GLY A 453 4.17 -13.45 -8.67
N LYS A 454 5.39 -13.68 -8.15
CA LYS A 454 5.71 -14.76 -7.22
C LYS A 454 6.65 -14.27 -6.13
N LEU A 455 6.53 -14.85 -4.93
CA LEU A 455 7.50 -14.69 -3.85
C LEU A 455 8.60 -15.74 -4.02
N VAL A 456 9.47 -15.55 -4.99
CA VAL A 456 10.61 -16.45 -5.24
C VAL A 456 11.88 -15.72 -4.83
N PRO A 457 12.77 -16.36 -4.03
CA PRO A 457 14.06 -15.80 -3.73
C PRO A 457 14.83 -15.39 -5.00
N GLU A 458 15.25 -14.15 -5.07
CA GLU A 458 16.16 -13.70 -6.13
C GLU A 458 17.60 -14.09 -5.78
N VAL A 459 18.36 -14.37 -6.83
CA VAL A 459 19.82 -14.44 -6.75
C VAL A 459 20.36 -13.02 -6.83
N VAL A 460 21.10 -12.62 -5.80
CA VAL A 460 21.84 -11.34 -5.82
C VAL A 460 23.14 -11.55 -6.58
N GLU A 461 23.37 -10.76 -7.62
CA GLU A 461 24.62 -10.78 -8.39
C GLU A 461 25.81 -10.38 -7.51
N LYS A 462 26.99 -10.96 -7.78
CA LYS A 462 28.19 -10.75 -6.96
C LYS A 462 28.57 -9.27 -6.85
N GLU A 463 28.49 -8.53 -7.96
CA GLU A 463 28.80 -7.11 -8.02
C GLU A 463 27.79 -6.26 -7.24
N GLU A 464 26.52 -6.65 -7.28
CA GLU A 464 25.47 -5.99 -6.51
C GLU A 464 25.68 -6.20 -5.01
N TYR A 465 25.93 -7.45 -4.59
CA TYR A 465 26.22 -7.74 -3.19
C TYR A 465 27.49 -7.01 -2.72
N ALA A 466 28.56 -7.02 -3.51
CA ALA A 466 29.79 -6.29 -3.18
C ALA A 466 29.54 -4.78 -3.01
N SER A 467 28.65 -4.21 -3.83
CA SER A 467 28.22 -2.81 -3.65
C SER A 467 27.43 -2.58 -2.36
N ALA A 468 26.51 -3.48 -2.01
CA ALA A 468 25.73 -3.37 -0.78
C ALA A 468 26.58 -3.62 0.48
N TYR A 469 27.54 -4.52 0.38
CA TYR A 469 28.53 -4.79 1.43
C TYR A 469 29.44 -3.58 1.68
N ARG A 470 29.94 -2.93 0.62
CA ARG A 470 30.67 -1.65 0.78
C ARG A 470 29.80 -0.60 1.45
N GLN A 471 28.52 -0.53 1.08
CA GLN A 471 27.60 0.40 1.73
C GLN A 471 27.44 0.12 3.23
N ALA A 472 27.42 -1.15 3.64
CA ALA A 472 27.41 -1.55 5.04
C ALA A 472 28.69 -1.12 5.79
N ILE A 473 29.86 -1.23 5.15
CA ILE A 473 31.14 -0.76 5.72
C ILE A 473 31.13 0.77 5.89
N ASP A 474 30.72 1.50 4.86
CA ASP A 474 30.71 2.97 4.90
C ASP A 474 29.82 3.47 6.05
N ASP A 475 28.62 2.91 6.16
CA ASP A 475 27.68 3.25 7.22
C ASP A 475 28.21 2.84 8.60
N ALA A 476 28.79 1.64 8.72
CA ALA A 476 29.40 1.19 9.96
C ALA A 476 30.57 2.07 10.39
N THR A 477 31.33 2.60 9.44
CA THR A 477 32.45 3.50 9.74
C THR A 477 31.93 4.80 10.33
N GLU A 478 30.85 5.36 9.77
CA GLU A 478 30.14 6.50 10.36
C GLU A 478 29.60 6.16 11.77
N GLY A 479 29.02 4.97 11.93
CA GLY A 479 28.49 4.49 13.21
C GLY A 479 29.56 4.32 14.29
N ALA A 480 30.72 3.76 13.94
CA ALA A 480 31.84 3.57 14.86
C ALA A 480 32.33 4.92 15.41
N VAL A 481 32.44 5.93 14.53
CA VAL A 481 32.77 7.31 14.92
C VAL A 481 31.68 7.90 15.82
N ALA A 482 30.40 7.75 15.46
CA ALA A 482 29.28 8.28 16.23
C ALA A 482 29.17 7.67 17.63
N LEU A 483 29.55 6.40 17.77
CA LEU A 483 29.58 5.67 19.04
C LEU A 483 30.86 5.92 19.86
N GLY A 484 31.85 6.63 19.30
CA GLY A 484 33.14 6.85 19.96
C GLY A 484 33.98 5.59 20.10
N THR A 485 33.76 4.60 19.22
CA THR A 485 34.52 3.35 19.17
C THR A 485 35.68 3.47 18.19
N GLU A 486 36.76 2.73 18.45
CA GLU A 486 37.94 2.66 17.55
C GLU A 486 37.85 1.43 16.63
N TRP A 487 36.64 0.95 16.34
CA TRP A 487 36.42 -0.20 15.48
C TRP A 487 36.72 0.15 14.02
N GLU A 488 37.32 -0.81 13.30
CA GLU A 488 37.62 -0.72 11.86
C GLU A 488 36.68 -1.68 11.10
N PRO A 489 35.50 -1.22 10.62
CA PRO A 489 34.48 -2.12 10.07
C PRO A 489 34.91 -2.89 8.82
N ASP A 490 35.86 -2.38 8.06
CA ASP A 490 36.46 -3.05 6.91
C ASP A 490 37.37 -4.23 7.31
N GLN A 491 37.97 -4.17 8.50
CA GLN A 491 38.74 -5.28 9.10
C GLN A 491 37.82 -6.24 9.87
N LEU A 492 36.67 -5.75 10.32
CA LEU A 492 35.66 -6.52 11.04
C LEU A 492 34.97 -7.56 10.14
N LEU A 493 34.63 -7.13 8.92
CA LEU A 493 33.90 -7.94 7.95
C LEU A 493 34.83 -8.72 7.03
N LEU A 494 34.45 -9.97 6.72
CA LEU A 494 35.14 -10.83 5.76
C LEU A 494 34.87 -10.34 4.33
N PRO A 495 35.90 -10.13 3.49
CA PRO A 495 35.71 -9.58 2.15
C PRO A 495 34.81 -10.50 1.31
N PRO A 496 34.01 -9.94 0.38
CA PRO A 496 33.08 -10.73 -0.42
C PRO A 496 33.77 -11.88 -1.19
N SER A 497 35.03 -11.71 -1.61
CA SER A 497 35.78 -12.76 -2.31
C SER A 497 36.05 -14.02 -1.46
N GLU A 498 36.11 -13.88 -0.14
CA GLU A 498 36.33 -14.98 0.80
C GLU A 498 35.01 -15.56 1.30
N ALA A 499 33.95 -14.75 1.34
CA ALA A 499 32.62 -15.15 1.78
C ALA A 499 31.71 -15.74 0.67
N VAL A 500 32.02 -15.48 -0.60
CA VAL A 500 31.23 -15.89 -1.77
C VAL A 500 31.83 -17.15 -2.39
N GLN A 501 31.55 -18.31 -1.79
CA GLN A 501 31.56 -19.60 -2.50
C GLN A 501 30.11 -20.09 -2.63
N GLY A 502 29.39 -19.58 -3.63
CA GLY A 502 27.98 -19.94 -3.90
C GLY A 502 27.00 -18.78 -3.85
N GLU A 503 25.84 -18.97 -4.47
CA GLU A 503 24.80 -17.97 -4.77
C GLU A 503 24.25 -17.20 -3.55
N SER A 504 23.89 -15.93 -3.80
CA SER A 504 23.10 -14.98 -2.99
C SER A 504 23.50 -14.81 -1.51
N ILE A 505 24.16 -13.69 -1.17
CA ILE A 505 24.49 -13.35 0.22
C ILE A 505 23.56 -12.24 0.76
N VAL A 506 22.78 -12.54 1.80
CA VAL A 506 22.06 -11.54 2.63
C VAL A 506 22.55 -11.55 4.09
N HIS A 507 23.79 -12.00 4.29
CA HIS A 507 24.50 -12.12 5.57
C HIS A 507 25.73 -11.21 5.55
N LEU A 508 26.09 -10.64 6.69
CA LEU A 508 27.33 -9.90 6.89
C LEU A 508 28.37 -10.80 7.57
N PRO A 509 29.26 -11.44 6.80
CA PRO A 509 30.25 -12.35 7.37
C PRO A 509 31.28 -11.52 8.16
N MET A 510 31.47 -11.84 9.43
CA MET A 510 32.41 -11.15 10.32
C MET A 510 33.52 -12.10 10.74
N HIS A 511 34.72 -11.56 10.94
CA HIS A 511 35.81 -12.27 11.60
C HIS A 511 35.44 -12.58 13.04
N SER A 512 35.92 -13.69 13.61
CA SER A 512 35.83 -13.88 15.06
C SER A 512 36.59 -12.77 15.79
N PRO A 513 36.23 -12.47 17.05
CA PRO A 513 36.94 -11.47 17.84
C PRO A 513 38.46 -11.67 17.86
N ALA A 514 38.94 -12.90 17.95
CA ALA A 514 40.37 -13.21 17.91
C ALA A 514 41.00 -12.92 16.54
N ALA A 515 40.36 -13.34 15.44
CA ALA A 515 40.85 -13.08 14.09
C ALA A 515 40.86 -11.57 13.77
N TYR A 516 39.84 -10.84 14.23
CA TYR A 516 39.78 -9.39 14.12
C TYR A 516 40.89 -8.71 14.92
N ASN A 517 41.04 -9.03 16.21
CA ASN A 517 42.10 -8.48 17.07
C ASN A 517 43.51 -8.78 16.53
N ALA A 518 43.72 -9.95 15.93
CA ALA A 518 44.98 -10.30 15.28
C ALA A 518 45.28 -9.44 14.05
N ARG A 519 44.26 -9.00 13.31
CA ARG A 519 44.39 -8.16 12.11
C ARG A 519 44.69 -6.70 12.45
N VAL A 520 43.97 -6.13 13.41
CA VAL A 520 44.16 -4.73 13.82
C VAL A 520 45.42 -4.49 14.66
N GLY A 521 46.06 -5.57 15.12
CA GLY A 521 47.29 -5.52 15.91
C GLY A 521 47.02 -5.36 17.41
N ALA A 522 47.33 -6.39 18.20
CA ALA A 522 47.02 -6.45 19.63
C ALA A 522 47.68 -5.35 20.50
N GLU A 523 48.70 -4.64 19.99
CA GLU A 523 49.49 -3.68 20.77
C GLU A 523 49.07 -2.22 20.61
N THR A 524 48.28 -1.85 19.59
CA THR A 524 47.98 -0.43 19.30
C THR A 524 46.60 0.02 19.74
N THR A 525 45.60 -0.87 19.74
CA THR A 525 44.24 -0.61 20.27
C THR A 525 43.42 -1.90 20.18
N ALA A 526 43.28 -2.64 21.27
CA ALA A 526 42.43 -3.85 21.27
C ALA A 526 40.98 -3.42 21.08
N ALA A 527 40.49 -3.55 19.84
CA ALA A 527 39.20 -3.06 19.42
C ALA A 527 38.04 -3.86 20.05
N LEU A 528 38.22 -5.14 20.39
CA LEU A 528 37.26 -5.89 21.22
C LEU A 528 37.95 -6.39 22.48
N ARG A 529 37.56 -5.87 23.64
CA ARG A 529 38.14 -6.27 24.92
C ARG A 529 37.27 -7.34 25.54
N LEU A 530 37.46 -8.59 25.11
CA LEU A 530 36.85 -9.71 25.84
C LEU A 530 37.38 -9.68 27.28
N ASP A 531 36.45 -9.69 28.23
CA ASP A 531 36.76 -9.85 29.63
C ASP A 531 37.53 -11.18 29.81
N PRO A 532 38.72 -11.15 30.41
CA PRO A 532 39.60 -12.32 30.44
C PRO A 532 39.06 -13.46 31.32
N ASP A 533 38.15 -13.16 32.25
CA ASP A 533 37.59 -14.15 33.19
C ASP A 533 36.34 -14.82 32.61
N THR A 534 35.57 -14.09 31.80
CA THR A 534 34.29 -14.56 31.22
C THR A 534 34.39 -14.90 29.73
N GLY A 535 35.39 -14.36 29.01
CA GLY A 535 35.48 -14.45 27.56
C GLY A 535 34.42 -13.62 26.82
N GLU A 536 33.65 -12.79 27.53
CA GLU A 536 32.56 -12.00 26.97
C GLU A 536 32.94 -10.52 26.78
N LEU A 537 32.26 -9.84 25.85
CA LEU A 537 32.37 -8.38 25.75
C LEU A 537 31.73 -7.68 26.97
N PRO A 538 32.32 -6.57 27.47
CA PRO A 538 31.67 -5.67 28.39
C PRO A 538 30.27 -5.27 27.89
N GLN A 539 29.32 -5.07 28.81
CA GLN A 539 27.93 -4.82 28.46
C GLN A 539 27.74 -3.55 27.60
N ASP A 540 28.51 -2.50 27.88
CA ASP A 540 28.56 -1.27 27.09
C ASP A 540 29.14 -1.48 25.69
N GLU A 541 30.17 -2.32 25.55
CA GLU A 541 30.69 -2.73 24.23
C GLU A 541 29.66 -3.58 23.47
N LYS A 542 28.93 -4.48 24.14
CA LYS A 542 27.82 -5.24 23.53
C LYS A 542 26.71 -4.31 23.03
N GLU A 543 26.34 -3.30 23.82
CA GLU A 543 25.32 -2.31 23.44
C GLU A 543 25.78 -1.43 22.26
N ALA A 544 27.03 -0.97 22.27
CA ALA A 544 27.60 -0.24 21.14
C ALA A 544 27.64 -1.10 19.88
N LEU A 545 27.96 -2.40 20.03
CA LEU A 545 28.02 -3.35 18.93
C LEU A 545 26.63 -3.65 18.37
N ASP A 546 25.63 -3.82 19.24
CA ASP A 546 24.22 -3.94 18.85
C ASP A 546 23.79 -2.75 17.99
N VAL A 547 24.14 -1.53 18.41
CA VAL A 547 23.83 -0.31 17.66
C VAL A 547 24.60 -0.27 16.33
N LEU A 548 25.89 -0.61 16.32
CA LEU A 548 26.71 -0.63 15.10
C LEU A 548 26.12 -1.60 14.07
N ILE A 549 25.85 -2.85 14.49
CA ILE A 549 25.33 -3.89 13.59
C ILE A 549 23.93 -3.52 13.09
N ASP A 550 23.01 -3.18 13.98
CA ASP A 550 21.62 -2.96 13.58
C ASP A 550 21.41 -1.66 12.83
N ASN A 551 21.95 -0.57 13.35
CA ASN A 551 21.60 0.76 12.88
C ASN A 551 22.52 1.27 11.79
N TYR A 552 23.70 0.65 11.64
CA TYR A 552 24.67 1.03 10.62
C TYR A 552 24.95 -0.08 9.62
N MET A 553 25.44 -1.24 10.05
CA MET A 553 25.84 -2.30 9.10
C MET A 553 24.65 -2.90 8.36
N PHE A 554 23.64 -3.38 9.07
CA PHE A 554 22.44 -3.95 8.47
C PHE A 554 21.67 -2.90 7.67
N ALA A 555 21.57 -1.69 8.24
CA ALA A 555 20.97 -0.55 7.58
C ALA A 555 21.65 -0.27 6.23
N GLY A 556 22.98 -0.24 6.17
CA GLY A 556 23.76 -0.03 4.96
C GLY A 556 23.67 -1.19 3.96
N LEU A 557 23.66 -2.44 4.42
CA LEU A 557 23.42 -3.60 3.55
C LEU A 557 22.05 -3.49 2.87
N LEU A 558 21.00 -3.30 3.68
CA LEU A 558 19.63 -3.20 3.18
C LEU A 558 19.48 -1.98 2.25
N ARG A 559 20.13 -0.87 2.58
CA ARG A 559 20.21 0.33 1.75
C ARG A 559 20.85 0.05 0.40
N GLY A 560 21.94 -0.70 0.36
CA GLY A 560 22.58 -1.10 -0.90
C GLY A 560 21.70 -2.01 -1.77
N LEU A 561 20.96 -2.94 -1.14
CA LEU A 561 20.08 -3.90 -1.82
C LEU A 561 18.76 -3.27 -2.29
N SER A 562 18.22 -2.32 -1.52
CA SER A 562 17.01 -1.54 -1.87
C SER A 562 17.32 -0.29 -2.70
N LYS A 563 18.59 -0.07 -3.05
CA LYS A 563 19.10 1.12 -3.75
C LYS A 563 18.66 2.42 -3.08
N ASN A 564 18.91 2.55 -1.78
CA ASN A 564 18.45 3.65 -0.94
C ASN A 564 16.91 3.81 -0.95
N GLY A 565 16.18 2.70 -0.99
CA GLY A 565 14.72 2.69 -1.15
C GLY A 565 14.22 3.15 -2.52
N SER A 566 15.07 3.27 -3.55
CA SER A 566 14.64 3.71 -4.89
C SER A 566 13.75 2.69 -5.62
N LEU A 567 13.73 1.43 -5.17
CA LEU A 567 12.95 0.38 -5.82
C LEU A 567 11.43 0.63 -5.69
N PRO A 568 10.60 0.10 -6.61
CA PRO A 568 9.15 0.35 -6.62
C PRO A 568 8.40 -0.36 -5.49
N GLY A 569 9.05 -0.89 -4.46
CA GLY A 569 8.43 -1.68 -3.41
C GLY A 569 9.33 -1.83 -2.19
N LEU A 570 8.98 -2.80 -1.34
CA LEU A 570 9.79 -3.21 -0.19
C LEU A 570 10.80 -4.30 -0.60
N THR A 571 11.95 -4.30 0.06
CA THR A 571 12.97 -5.34 -0.03
C THR A 571 12.92 -6.21 1.23
N LEU A 572 12.59 -7.49 1.06
CA LEU A 572 12.58 -8.48 2.13
C LEU A 572 13.86 -9.30 2.08
N LEU A 573 14.56 -9.40 3.21
CA LEU A 573 15.75 -10.24 3.39
C LEU A 573 15.38 -11.38 4.33
N GLN A 574 15.77 -12.61 4.00
CA GLN A 574 15.60 -13.77 4.88
C GLN A 574 16.93 -14.50 5.06
N GLY A 575 17.35 -14.68 6.31
CA GLY A 575 18.59 -15.35 6.68
C GLY A 575 18.48 -16.04 8.03
N ALA A 576 19.52 -16.75 8.44
CA ALA A 576 19.58 -17.31 9.80
C ALA A 576 19.83 -16.23 10.86
N GLY A 577 20.59 -15.22 10.48
CA GLY A 577 20.89 -14.01 11.24
C GLY A 577 21.35 -12.93 10.25
N CYS A 578 21.57 -11.72 10.74
CA CYS A 578 22.06 -10.63 9.92
C CYS A 578 23.57 -10.76 9.68
N CYS A 579 24.32 -11.17 10.69
CA CYS A 579 25.79 -11.25 10.67
C CYS A 579 26.33 -12.46 11.42
N THR A 580 27.63 -12.75 11.26
CA THR A 580 28.27 -13.91 11.95
C THR A 580 28.19 -13.75 13.47
N TRP A 581 28.21 -12.54 14.00
CA TRP A 581 28.20 -12.33 15.45
C TRP A 581 26.84 -12.48 16.09
N ASP A 582 25.75 -12.33 15.31
CA ASP A 582 24.45 -12.84 15.74
C ASP A 582 24.56 -14.35 16.00
N VAL A 583 25.30 -15.10 15.17
CA VAL A 583 25.50 -16.55 15.34
C VAL A 583 26.38 -16.89 16.56
N LEU A 584 27.25 -15.98 16.99
CA LEU A 584 28.16 -16.21 18.12
C LEU A 584 27.63 -15.68 19.46
N GLN A 585 26.39 -15.17 19.53
CA GLN A 585 25.82 -14.52 20.73
C GLN A 585 26.67 -13.37 21.30
N LEU A 586 27.45 -12.71 20.45
CA LEU A 586 28.21 -11.54 20.90
C LEU A 586 27.32 -10.30 21.08
N ARG A 587 26.04 -10.42 20.71
CA ARG A 587 24.98 -9.42 20.86
C ARG A 587 24.04 -9.74 22.00
N GLY A 588 23.57 -8.71 22.69
CA GLY A 588 22.71 -8.86 23.86
C GLY A 588 21.29 -9.36 23.54
N THR A 589 20.77 -9.05 22.35
CA THR A 589 19.44 -9.50 21.89
C THR A 589 19.42 -9.80 20.40
N VAL A 590 18.86 -10.96 20.03
CA VAL A 590 18.66 -11.34 18.63
C VAL A 590 17.21 -11.07 18.26
N ALA A 591 16.98 -10.09 17.41
CA ALA A 591 15.64 -9.79 16.91
C ALA A 591 15.19 -10.85 15.90
N LEU A 592 13.91 -11.23 15.91
CA LEU A 592 13.32 -12.14 14.91
C LEU A 592 13.29 -11.55 13.50
N GLY A 593 13.24 -10.23 13.44
CA GLY A 593 13.24 -9.46 12.23
C GLY A 593 13.54 -8.01 12.57
N GLN A 594 13.86 -7.24 11.54
CA GLN A 594 14.15 -5.82 11.70
C GLN A 594 13.78 -5.05 10.44
N SER A 595 12.99 -4.00 10.59
CA SER A 595 12.69 -3.04 9.52
C SER A 595 13.54 -1.78 9.59
N LYS A 596 13.90 -1.24 8.41
CA LYS A 596 14.70 0.00 8.30
C LYS A 596 14.07 1.00 7.32
N ALA A 597 14.55 2.25 7.41
CA ALA A 597 14.07 3.40 6.64
C ALA A 597 14.20 3.27 5.12
N PHE A 598 14.97 2.29 4.66
CA PHE A 598 15.28 2.10 3.25
C PHE A 598 14.33 1.12 2.58
N ARG A 599 13.04 1.15 2.97
CA ARG A 599 11.97 0.34 2.38
C ARG A 599 12.29 -1.14 2.38
N GLY A 600 12.64 -1.67 3.54
CA GLY A 600 12.86 -3.09 3.64
C GLY A 600 13.03 -3.57 5.05
N CYS A 601 13.08 -4.90 5.16
CA CYS A 601 13.22 -5.57 6.43
C CYS A 601 13.94 -6.91 6.29
N GLY A 602 14.52 -7.35 7.40
CA GLY A 602 15.13 -8.64 7.58
C GLY A 602 14.23 -9.57 8.38
N LEU A 603 14.29 -10.85 8.04
CA LEU A 603 13.60 -11.96 8.70
C LEU A 603 14.66 -13.00 9.05
N TRP A 604 14.81 -13.27 10.33
CA TRP A 604 15.92 -14.05 10.86
C TRP A 604 15.43 -15.41 11.37
N PHE A 605 16.36 -16.28 11.72
CA PHE A 605 16.12 -17.63 12.24
C PHE A 605 15.60 -18.68 11.24
N GLY A 606 15.89 -19.94 11.59
CA GLY A 606 15.57 -21.15 10.84
C GLY A 606 14.24 -21.80 11.24
N LYS A 607 13.95 -22.94 10.61
CA LYS A 607 12.66 -23.64 10.68
C LYS A 607 12.21 -23.99 12.10
N GLN A 608 13.11 -24.47 12.97
CA GLN A 608 12.77 -24.87 14.34
C GLN A 608 12.23 -23.72 15.22
N THR A 609 12.73 -22.48 15.07
CA THR A 609 12.31 -21.28 15.80
C THR A 609 10.84 -21.04 15.59
N TYR A 610 10.39 -21.21 14.36
CA TYR A 610 9.01 -20.99 13.95
C TYR A 610 8.13 -22.25 14.05
N ALA A 611 8.71 -23.43 14.29
CA ALA A 611 7.97 -24.70 14.35
C ALA A 611 7.30 -24.96 15.71
N ASN A 612 7.81 -24.37 16.80
CA ASN A 612 7.31 -24.60 18.15
C ASN A 612 6.77 -23.31 18.80
N PRO A 613 5.62 -22.75 18.35
CA PRO A 613 4.97 -21.66 19.06
C PRO A 613 4.47 -22.16 20.43
N GLY A 614 4.96 -21.58 21.53
CA GLY A 614 4.64 -22.03 22.89
C GLY A 614 5.14 -21.06 23.97
N PRO A 615 4.99 -21.36 25.28
CA PRO A 615 5.42 -20.46 26.37
C PRO A 615 6.91 -20.16 26.39
N ALA A 616 7.71 -21.06 25.81
CA ALA A 616 9.16 -20.92 25.58
C ALA A 616 9.50 -20.67 24.09
N GLY A 617 8.49 -20.65 23.21
CA GLY A 617 8.63 -20.46 21.77
C GLY A 617 8.25 -19.05 21.33
N TYR A 618 8.55 -18.73 20.08
CA TYR A 618 8.30 -17.39 19.57
C TYR A 618 6.81 -17.12 19.29
N PHE A 619 6.47 -15.84 19.26
CA PHE A 619 5.13 -15.29 19.30
C PHE A 619 4.27 -15.55 18.05
N TRP A 620 4.87 -15.94 16.93
CA TRP A 620 4.19 -16.15 15.65
C TRP A 620 5.05 -17.02 14.71
N ASP A 621 4.43 -17.53 13.63
CA ASP A 621 5.11 -18.22 12.53
C ASP A 621 5.96 -17.26 11.66
N LEU A 622 6.81 -17.77 10.77
CA LEU A 622 7.64 -16.90 9.90
C LEU A 622 6.80 -15.93 9.07
N THR A 623 5.63 -16.36 8.59
CA THR A 623 4.70 -15.48 7.89
C THR A 623 4.22 -14.34 8.80
N GLY A 624 4.01 -14.57 10.10
CA GLY A 624 3.67 -13.55 11.08
C GLY A 624 4.80 -12.59 11.30
N CYS A 625 6.03 -13.09 11.31
CA CYS A 625 7.23 -12.26 11.35
C CYS A 625 7.31 -11.36 10.12
N ALA A 626 7.10 -11.92 8.93
CA ALA A 626 7.08 -11.14 7.70
C ALA A 626 6.01 -10.04 7.75
N VAL A 627 4.80 -10.35 8.20
CA VAL A 627 3.72 -9.36 8.35
C VAL A 627 4.06 -8.30 9.40
N HIS A 628 4.68 -8.69 10.53
CA HIS A 628 5.16 -7.77 11.57
C HIS A 628 6.15 -6.75 10.99
N GLU A 629 7.20 -7.24 10.33
CA GLU A 629 8.25 -6.39 9.81
C GLU A 629 7.76 -5.51 8.64
N ILE A 630 6.95 -6.07 7.73
CA ILE A 630 6.28 -5.26 6.69
C ILE A 630 5.40 -4.18 7.36
N GLY A 631 4.72 -4.50 8.45
CA GLY A 631 3.97 -3.56 9.28
C GLY A 631 4.84 -2.38 9.72
N HIS A 632 6.04 -2.63 10.23
CA HIS A 632 7.00 -1.57 10.57
C HIS A 632 7.41 -0.72 9.38
N CYS A 633 7.65 -1.31 8.20
CA CYS A 633 7.90 -0.52 7.00
C CYS A 633 6.73 0.43 6.68
N LEU A 634 5.50 0.04 7.03
CA LEU A 634 4.26 0.79 6.86
C LEU A 634 3.86 1.58 8.12
N PHE A 635 4.86 2.05 8.88
CA PHE A 635 4.69 2.88 10.08
C PHE A 635 3.85 2.26 11.20
N ARG A 636 3.71 0.93 11.24
CA ARG A 636 3.09 0.30 12.41
C ARG A 636 4.15 0.15 13.49
N GLU A 637 3.81 0.55 14.70
CA GLU A 637 4.69 0.42 15.85
C GLU A 637 4.29 -0.79 16.70
N HIS A 638 5.13 -1.15 17.67
CA HIS A 638 4.84 -2.24 18.58
C HIS A 638 3.57 -1.97 19.39
N ALA A 639 2.76 -3.00 19.56
CA ALA A 639 1.68 -2.99 20.52
C ALA A 639 2.24 -3.19 21.95
N PRO A 640 1.55 -2.70 22.99
CA PRO A 640 1.96 -2.97 24.37
C PRO A 640 2.01 -4.48 24.68
N GLY A 641 3.06 -4.88 25.39
CA GLY A 641 3.27 -6.26 25.86
C GLY A 641 2.25 -6.71 26.94
N SER A 642 2.40 -7.93 27.47
CA SER A 642 1.46 -8.52 28.46
C SER A 642 1.78 -8.20 29.90
N ASP A 643 3.01 -7.76 30.18
CA ASP A 643 3.49 -7.56 31.55
C ASP A 643 3.47 -6.07 31.92
N PRO A 644 2.41 -5.54 32.55
CA PRO A 644 2.54 -4.33 33.34
C PRO A 644 3.32 -4.74 34.62
N PRO A 645 4.66 -4.57 34.72
CA PRO A 645 5.40 -3.32 34.51
C PRO A 645 6.76 -3.50 33.81
N ARG A 646 6.98 -4.61 33.07
CA ARG A 646 8.22 -4.76 32.31
C ARG A 646 8.24 -3.65 31.25
N LYS A 647 9.38 -2.97 31.09
CA LYS A 647 9.59 -2.03 29.98
C LYS A 647 9.05 -2.72 28.73
N GLY A 648 7.96 -2.18 28.16
CA GLY A 648 7.38 -2.75 26.95
C GLY A 648 8.44 -2.85 25.86
N ALA A 649 8.13 -3.56 24.78
CA ALA A 649 8.92 -3.50 23.55
C ALA A 649 9.35 -2.05 23.30
N ALA A 650 10.63 -1.83 22.97
CA ALA A 650 11.09 -0.49 22.64
C ALA A 650 10.18 0.11 21.55
N GLY A 651 9.68 1.33 21.79
CA GLY A 651 8.76 2.00 20.87
C GLY A 651 7.30 1.53 20.92
N ALA A 652 6.86 0.81 21.95
CA ALA A 652 5.44 0.46 22.07
C ALA A 652 4.53 1.69 22.24
N ARG A 653 3.48 1.81 21.42
CA ARG A 653 2.48 2.89 21.53
C ARG A 653 1.10 2.32 21.80
N THR A 654 0.60 2.52 23.02
CA THR A 654 -0.68 1.91 23.44
C THR A 654 -1.87 2.52 22.70
N GLU A 655 -1.77 3.80 22.37
CA GLU A 655 -2.79 4.60 21.71
C GLU A 655 -3.01 4.23 20.24
N GLU A 656 -2.04 3.56 19.59
CA GLU A 656 -2.13 3.13 18.18
C GLU A 656 -2.64 1.69 17.99
N HIS A 657 -2.86 0.97 19.09
CA HIS A 657 -3.33 -0.41 19.10
C HIS A 657 -4.63 -0.56 19.87
N ASP A 658 -5.33 -1.66 19.61
CA ASP A 658 -6.52 -2.01 20.39
C ASP A 658 -6.11 -2.24 21.86
N PRO A 659 -6.93 -1.79 22.84
CA PRO A 659 -6.60 -1.97 24.23
C PRO A 659 -6.51 -3.46 24.59
N LEU A 660 -5.54 -3.80 25.44
CA LEU A 660 -5.39 -5.16 25.97
C LEU A 660 -6.68 -5.56 26.68
N SER A 661 -7.31 -6.68 26.30
CA SER A 661 -8.45 -7.18 27.04
C SER A 661 -7.99 -7.57 28.46
N LYS A 662 -8.62 -7.01 29.49
CA LYS A 662 -8.29 -7.33 30.90
C LYS A 662 -8.54 -8.79 31.26
N LYS A 663 -9.37 -9.49 30.48
CA LYS A 663 -9.79 -10.89 30.73
C LYS A 663 -8.82 -11.93 30.16
N GLY A 664 -7.62 -11.55 29.72
CA GLY A 664 -6.61 -12.50 29.25
C GLY A 664 -6.92 -13.16 27.91
N GLY A 665 -7.97 -12.73 27.20
CA GLY A 665 -8.16 -13.01 25.78
C GLY A 665 -7.10 -12.23 25.02
N GLY A 666 -6.11 -12.95 24.48
CA GLY A 666 -4.84 -12.42 24.01
C GLY A 666 -4.92 -11.28 23.00
N ASN A 667 -3.87 -10.46 22.94
CA ASN A 667 -3.70 -9.53 21.84
C ASN A 667 -3.60 -10.32 20.55
N VAL A 668 -4.55 -10.10 19.65
CA VAL A 668 -4.51 -10.70 18.32
C VAL A 668 -3.52 -9.97 17.41
N CYS A 669 -3.02 -8.79 17.81
CA CYS A 669 -2.11 -8.00 16.98
C CYS A 669 -0.75 -8.69 16.77
N VAL A 670 -0.37 -8.87 15.52
CA VAL A 670 0.95 -9.31 15.06
C VAL A 670 2.05 -8.37 15.53
N MET A 671 1.73 -7.09 15.75
CA MET A 671 2.68 -6.10 16.28
C MET A 671 2.91 -6.23 17.80
N ALA A 672 2.19 -7.12 18.49
CA ALA A 672 2.44 -7.42 19.89
C ALA A 672 3.36 -8.63 19.99
N TYR A 673 4.48 -8.55 20.70
CA TYR A 673 5.32 -9.71 21.08
C TYR A 673 4.58 -10.69 22.02
N LYS A 674 3.53 -11.32 21.49
CA LYS A 674 2.65 -12.30 22.13
C LYS A 674 2.18 -13.29 21.09
N HIS A 675 1.81 -14.49 21.55
CA HIS A 675 1.21 -15.50 20.71
C HIS A 675 0.00 -14.93 19.93
N SER A 676 0.18 -14.74 18.63
CA SER A 676 -0.81 -14.18 17.72
C SER A 676 -0.92 -15.07 16.48
N PRO A 677 -2.12 -15.21 15.89
CA PRO A 677 -2.29 -15.85 14.58
C PRO A 677 -1.64 -15.06 13.43
N GLY A 678 -0.96 -13.95 13.71
CA GLY A 678 -0.22 -13.14 12.74
C GLY A 678 -1.07 -12.08 12.02
N PHE A 679 -2.18 -11.65 12.61
CA PHE A 679 -3.07 -10.62 12.06
C PHE A 679 -2.86 -9.27 12.74
N PHE A 680 -3.11 -8.17 12.03
CA PHE A 680 -3.17 -6.85 12.64
C PHE A 680 -4.39 -6.69 13.56
N CYS A 681 -4.28 -5.86 14.61
CA CYS A 681 -5.47 -5.42 15.36
C CYS A 681 -6.36 -4.49 14.53
N SER A 682 -7.52 -4.10 15.06
CA SER A 682 -8.48 -3.22 14.38
C SER A 682 -7.82 -1.89 14.03
N ARG A 683 -7.19 -1.22 15.00
CA ARG A 683 -6.51 0.07 14.76
C ARG A 683 -5.39 -0.01 13.72
N CYS A 684 -4.56 -1.06 13.75
CA CYS A 684 -3.55 -1.28 12.71
C CYS A 684 -4.19 -1.49 11.33
N THR A 685 -5.27 -2.27 11.27
CA THR A 685 -6.03 -2.51 10.03
C THR A 685 -6.62 -1.21 9.49
N LEU A 686 -7.21 -0.38 10.35
CA LEU A 686 -7.75 0.93 9.96
C LEU A 686 -6.64 1.88 9.48
N ALA A 687 -5.50 1.94 10.19
CA ALA A 687 -4.36 2.75 9.75
C ALA A 687 -3.86 2.32 8.36
N LEU A 688 -3.74 1.00 8.10
CA LEU A 688 -3.32 0.46 6.80
C LEU A 688 -4.34 0.73 5.69
N ARG A 689 -5.63 0.85 6.02
CA ARG A 689 -6.66 1.35 5.09
C ARG A 689 -6.47 2.84 4.74
N GLY A 690 -5.70 3.58 5.54
CA GLY A 690 -5.41 5.01 5.44
C GLY A 690 -6.13 5.86 6.50
N TRP A 691 -6.69 5.27 7.55
CA TRP A 691 -7.41 6.01 8.59
C TRP A 691 -6.43 6.81 9.46
N ASP A 692 -6.78 8.06 9.77
CA ASP A 692 -6.12 8.88 10.83
C ASP A 692 -6.50 8.35 12.23
N VAL A 693 -5.78 7.32 12.69
CA VAL A 693 -6.13 6.59 13.92
C VAL A 693 -6.02 7.45 15.18
N LYS A 694 -5.25 8.55 15.15
CA LYS A 694 -5.14 9.50 16.28
C LYS A 694 -6.45 10.20 16.54
N LYS A 695 -7.25 10.41 15.50
CA LYS A 695 -8.56 11.00 15.66
C LYS A 695 -9.53 10.00 16.29
N ALA A 696 -9.39 8.69 16.06
CA ALA A 696 -10.28 7.67 16.63
C ALA A 696 -10.36 7.81 18.15
N SER A 697 -11.55 8.15 18.66
CA SER A 697 -11.77 8.29 20.10
C SER A 697 -11.37 6.97 20.77
N PRO A 698 -10.62 7.00 21.89
CA PRO A 698 -10.48 5.80 22.70
C PRO A 698 -11.90 5.39 23.10
N THR A 699 -12.34 4.22 22.66
CA THR A 699 -13.65 3.70 23.02
C THR A 699 -13.68 3.55 24.54
N SER A 700 -14.32 4.52 25.20
CA SER A 700 -14.54 4.49 26.65
C SER A 700 -15.58 3.46 27.06
N GLU A 701 -16.27 2.87 26.09
CA GLU A 701 -17.30 1.86 26.30
C GLU A 701 -16.71 0.48 26.02
N VAL A 702 -16.43 -0.24 27.10
CA VAL A 702 -16.28 -1.70 27.07
C VAL A 702 -17.49 -2.25 26.30
N PRO A 703 -17.30 -3.07 25.25
CA PRO A 703 -18.42 -3.68 24.53
C PRO A 703 -19.33 -4.39 25.54
N PRO A 704 -20.66 -4.25 25.45
CA PRO A 704 -21.57 -4.99 26.31
C PRO A 704 -21.26 -6.49 26.20
N GLU A 705 -21.16 -7.17 27.35
CA GLU A 705 -20.81 -8.60 27.42
C GLU A 705 -21.64 -9.40 26.41
N LEU A 706 -20.98 -10.23 25.60
CA LEU A 706 -21.67 -11.16 24.72
C LEU A 706 -22.54 -12.08 25.59
N PRO A 707 -23.81 -12.34 25.20
CA PRO A 707 -24.67 -13.24 25.93
C PRO A 707 -24.02 -14.63 26.02
N PRO A 708 -24.17 -15.34 27.15
CA PRO A 708 -23.44 -16.58 27.48
C PRO A 708 -23.76 -17.80 26.58
N GLU A 709 -24.47 -17.65 25.48
CA GLU A 709 -24.97 -18.75 24.65
C GLU A 709 -24.15 -19.02 23.37
N VAL A 710 -22.94 -18.46 23.23
CA VAL A 710 -22.06 -18.71 22.06
C VAL A 710 -20.64 -19.16 22.47
N SER A 711 -20.54 -20.08 23.45
CA SER A 711 -19.31 -20.79 23.79
C SER A 711 -19.42 -22.29 23.51
#